data_AF-A0A8X8W1M3-F1
#
_entry.id   AF-A0A8X8W1M3-F1
#
_cell.length_a   1.000
_cell.length_b   1.000
_cell.length_c   1.000
_cell.angle_alpha   90.00
_cell.angle_beta   90.00
_cell.angle_gamma   90.00
#
_symmetry.space_group_name_H-M   'P 1'
#
loop_
_entity.id
_entity.type
_entity.pdbx_description
1 polymer ?
#
loop_
_entity_poly.entity_id
_entity_poly.type
_entity_poly.pdbx_seq_one_letter_code
_entity_poly.pdbx_strand_id
1 'polypeptide(L)'
;MSRHEAVANAAARGVAAVLMYTEGGFREGVERGTVMRGVGDPLSPGWAGGERLRVDDPRVAGRFPAIPSMPVSEAAAEGILATLDTERMPHDWRESFQSGDRRFWGVGPGPTMLNFTYQGEQVMSTIHNVFAVIKGSEEADRYVLLGNHRDAWTYGAVDPNSGTAALLDIARRFALLMRSGWRPRRTIVLCSWDAEEFGMIGSTEWVEQNLLNLGSKAVAYFNVDCAVQGPGLFVSATPQLDDLLVEITKQVKDPDSENAYVYEQWAAANGGVNKIQRLSRVDSDFAPFLQHAGIASIDLYFGIDFPVYHTAFDSYDWMVNFGDPLFHRHVTVTGIWGLVALRLADDPILPFNYLSYAAELQEYKNALNALVGESISLDPLTAAVEDFTTAAYEADGEIKKVRADESTNGQTLLRRRMLNDRLMLTERGFLDPEGLLGREWFKHLIYGPRGDSERENEFFPGVTDGKRKGGDEQAKIRHEIWRVSRAIERAASALRAMSEARTNAPSAGGSQCTQGRSQYRRSSFRPCDRPRRSWSDREELILISALKELVATGWKSDNGFRGGYAQKIEEWLKNEFPTTDLKATPHIQSKITTWKRNYYSLSKILDRSGVGFNVHNDFKIDCSDDQWDQIVRQDPNARTMRHKAWPLWDDWKMIFGNDRATGGTAEGIGEAVANNTTDEAFTSIGESADYYPSFEDFLGSDQVQPGYTNEVVDDNSAQSGQNVAANTNAPPAPAPKKMTRKRKSCDDDSALLNLLSNLHAETNARLDKLTARIGYEIDLGQARKEIFRHLGNIPELTESQRYDLCDIIGKENSRLEIFTGLPDASKPGYVRRIIEKEGLN
;
A
#
# COMPACT_ATOMS: atom_id res chain seq x y z
N MET A 1 7.49 24.01 -15.15
CA MET A 1 6.07 24.43 -15.11
C MET A 1 5.22 23.25 -15.56
N SER A 2 4.11 22.97 -14.88
CA SER A 2 3.15 21.93 -15.30
C SER A 2 2.32 22.37 -16.51
N ARG A 3 1.73 21.41 -17.25
CA ARG A 3 0.81 21.71 -18.36
C ARG A 3 -0.37 22.58 -17.92
N HIS A 4 -0.96 22.26 -16.75
CA HIS A 4 -2.03 23.08 -16.17
C HIS A 4 -1.59 24.53 -15.94
N GLU A 5 -0.44 24.74 -15.29
CA GLU A 5 0.08 26.08 -15.01
C GLU A 5 0.35 26.88 -16.29
N ALA A 6 0.88 26.24 -17.34
CA ALA A 6 1.12 26.89 -18.62
C ALA A 6 -0.19 27.44 -19.21
N VAL A 7 -1.26 26.63 -19.24
CA VAL A 7 -2.56 27.05 -19.77
C VAL A 7 -3.24 28.06 -18.85
N ALA A 8 -3.19 27.87 -17.53
CA ALA A 8 -3.77 28.79 -16.55
C ALA A 8 -3.10 30.17 -16.58
N ASN A 9 -1.77 30.22 -16.71
CA ASN A 9 -1.00 31.47 -16.83
C ASN A 9 -1.33 32.21 -18.14
N ALA A 10 -1.52 31.48 -19.24
CA ALA A 10 -1.95 32.06 -20.51
C ALA A 10 -3.37 32.64 -20.41
N ALA A 11 -4.31 31.89 -19.80
CA ALA A 11 -5.68 32.34 -19.57
C ALA A 11 -5.72 33.65 -18.76
N ALA A 12 -4.92 33.74 -17.69
CA ALA A 12 -4.82 34.94 -16.86
C ALA A 12 -4.33 36.19 -17.63
N ARG A 13 -3.65 36.00 -18.77
CA ARG A 13 -3.17 37.07 -19.66
C ARG A 13 -4.10 37.37 -20.83
N GLY A 14 -5.30 36.76 -20.87
CA GLY A 14 -6.30 37.00 -21.91
C GLY A 14 -6.02 36.26 -23.22
N VAL A 15 -5.20 35.20 -23.20
CA VAL A 15 -4.98 34.33 -24.36
C VAL A 15 -6.26 33.53 -24.66
N ALA A 16 -6.59 33.35 -25.94
CA ALA A 16 -7.81 32.65 -26.36
C ALA A 16 -7.69 31.12 -26.38
N ALA A 17 -6.51 30.59 -26.74
CA ALA A 17 -6.20 29.17 -26.79
C ALA A 17 -4.69 28.95 -26.70
N VAL A 18 -4.26 27.77 -26.25
CA VAL A 18 -2.83 27.42 -26.11
C VAL A 18 -2.49 26.23 -27.00
N LEU A 19 -1.42 26.34 -27.78
CA LEU A 19 -0.79 25.22 -28.47
C LEU A 19 0.48 24.83 -27.71
N MET A 20 0.68 23.55 -27.45
CA MET A 20 1.86 23.01 -26.77
C MET A 20 2.59 22.06 -27.71
N TYR A 21 3.92 22.12 -27.74
CA TYR A 21 4.75 21.20 -28.50
C TYR A 21 6.05 20.93 -27.74
N THR A 22 6.74 19.85 -28.11
CA THR A 22 7.97 19.41 -27.46
C THR A 22 9.12 19.52 -28.45
N GLU A 23 10.22 20.16 -28.05
CA GLU A 23 11.41 20.39 -28.89
C GLU A 23 12.39 19.21 -28.84
N GLY A 24 13.01 18.91 -29.98
CA GLY A 24 14.13 17.96 -30.08
C GLY A 24 13.76 16.49 -29.87
N GLY A 25 12.46 16.19 -29.83
CA GLY A 25 11.93 14.84 -29.78
C GLY A 25 11.69 14.23 -31.16
N PHE A 26 10.75 13.29 -31.23
CA PHE A 26 10.22 12.82 -32.50
C PHE A 26 9.40 13.92 -33.15
N ARG A 27 9.90 14.48 -34.26
CA ARG A 27 9.34 15.66 -34.94
C ARG A 27 7.85 15.57 -35.30
N GLU A 28 7.36 14.37 -35.57
CA GLU A 28 5.95 14.08 -35.88
C GLU A 28 5.13 13.63 -34.65
N GLY A 29 5.80 13.44 -33.51
CA GLY A 29 5.19 13.02 -32.25
C GLY A 29 4.37 14.14 -31.62
N VAL A 30 3.25 13.75 -31.00
CA VAL A 30 2.37 14.65 -30.27
C VAL A 30 2.25 14.12 -28.85
N GLU A 31 2.85 14.84 -27.90
CA GLU A 31 2.86 14.50 -26.48
C GLU A 31 1.47 14.79 -25.87
N ARG A 32 0.77 13.74 -25.46
CA ARG A 32 -0.50 13.85 -24.73
C ARG A 32 -0.25 14.13 -23.25
N GLY A 33 -1.31 14.41 -22.51
CA GLY A 33 -1.24 14.62 -21.07
C GLY A 33 -2.41 15.46 -20.56
N THR A 34 -2.80 15.19 -19.32
CA THR A 34 -3.86 15.95 -18.66
C THR A 34 -3.43 17.39 -18.36
N VAL A 35 -4.38 18.32 -18.43
CA VAL A 35 -4.24 19.70 -17.95
C VAL A 35 -5.04 19.94 -16.67
N MET A 36 -5.53 18.87 -16.03
CA MET A 36 -6.19 18.94 -14.75
C MET A 36 -5.19 19.32 -13.65
N ARG A 37 -5.62 20.14 -12.69
CA ARG A 37 -4.89 20.41 -11.45
C ARG A 37 -5.26 19.41 -10.36
N GLY A 38 -4.26 18.92 -9.65
CA GLY A 38 -4.42 17.97 -8.53
C GLY A 38 -4.54 16.52 -9.00
N VAL A 39 -4.95 15.63 -8.09
CA VAL A 39 -5.05 14.18 -8.31
C VAL A 39 -6.45 13.64 -8.00
N GLY A 40 -6.73 12.38 -8.34
CA GLY A 40 -8.02 11.72 -8.09
C GLY A 40 -9.14 12.16 -9.02
N ASP A 41 -10.31 11.53 -8.87
CA ASP A 41 -11.49 11.86 -9.67
C ASP A 41 -11.86 13.35 -9.44
N PRO A 42 -11.98 14.16 -10.50
CA PRO A 42 -12.41 15.55 -10.37
C PRO A 42 -13.75 15.71 -9.67
N LEU A 43 -14.64 14.71 -9.74
CA LEU A 43 -15.99 14.75 -9.18
C LEU A 43 -16.08 14.27 -7.72
N SER A 44 -15.05 13.65 -7.16
CA SER A 44 -15.03 13.21 -5.76
C SER A 44 -13.74 13.64 -5.05
N PRO A 45 -13.46 14.96 -4.97
CA PRO A 45 -12.18 15.44 -4.46
C PRO A 45 -12.02 15.20 -2.95
N GLY A 46 -11.28 14.16 -2.57
CA GLY A 46 -10.95 13.83 -1.18
C GLY A 46 -11.84 12.78 -0.52
N TRP A 47 -12.68 12.09 -1.28
CA TRP A 47 -13.44 10.95 -0.81
C TRP A 47 -13.72 9.98 -1.95
N ALA A 48 -13.76 8.69 -1.65
CA ALA A 48 -14.16 7.68 -2.61
C ALA A 48 -15.61 7.23 -2.38
N GLY A 49 -16.22 6.74 -3.45
CA GLY A 49 -17.47 5.99 -3.41
C GLY A 49 -18.72 6.84 -3.65
N GLY A 50 -19.41 6.56 -4.75
CA GLY A 50 -20.82 6.89 -5.05
C GLY A 50 -21.20 8.37 -5.16
N GLU A 51 -20.91 9.17 -4.14
CA GLU A 51 -21.22 10.60 -4.10
C GLU A 51 -20.29 11.36 -5.03
N ARG A 52 -20.88 12.06 -6.01
CA ARG A 52 -20.17 12.85 -7.01
C ARG A 52 -20.70 14.27 -7.03
N LEU A 53 -19.78 15.21 -7.14
CA LEU A 53 -20.08 16.59 -7.46
C LEU A 53 -20.56 16.69 -8.91
N ARG A 54 -21.27 17.78 -9.18
CA ARG A 54 -21.62 18.14 -10.55
C ARG A 54 -20.42 18.77 -11.24
N VAL A 55 -20.34 18.60 -12.55
CA VAL A 55 -19.29 19.20 -13.40
C VAL A 55 -19.20 20.72 -13.24
N ASP A 56 -20.34 21.39 -13.00
CA ASP A 56 -20.44 22.84 -12.80
C ASP A 56 -20.16 23.31 -11.36
N ASP A 57 -19.87 22.39 -10.42
CA ASP A 57 -19.44 22.77 -9.07
C ASP A 57 -18.11 23.54 -9.15
N PRO A 58 -17.98 24.70 -8.47
CA PRO A 58 -16.76 25.52 -8.51
C PRO A 58 -15.48 24.76 -8.13
N ARG A 59 -15.58 23.73 -7.27
CA ARG A 59 -14.46 22.88 -6.88
C ARG A 59 -13.98 21.99 -8.03
N VAL A 60 -14.90 21.54 -8.88
CA VAL A 60 -14.61 20.75 -10.08
C VAL A 60 -14.11 21.66 -11.19
N ALA A 61 -14.89 22.69 -11.53
CA ALA A 61 -14.56 23.62 -12.60
C ALA A 61 -13.20 24.31 -12.38
N GLY A 62 -12.85 24.62 -11.14
CA GLY A 62 -11.58 25.23 -10.77
C GLY A 62 -10.34 24.32 -10.96
N ARG A 63 -10.51 23.03 -11.23
CA ARG A 63 -9.40 22.10 -11.54
C ARG A 63 -8.98 22.14 -13.00
N PHE A 64 -9.83 22.65 -13.90
CA PHE A 64 -9.56 22.70 -15.33
C PHE A 64 -9.24 24.13 -15.78
N PRO A 65 -8.37 24.33 -16.78
CA PRO A 65 -8.13 25.64 -17.35
C PRO A 65 -9.40 26.21 -18.01
N ALA A 66 -9.56 27.55 -17.95
CA ALA A 66 -10.73 28.23 -18.51
C ALA A 66 -10.69 28.41 -20.04
N ILE A 67 -9.56 28.08 -20.68
CA ILE A 67 -9.36 28.18 -22.13
C ILE A 67 -8.92 26.83 -22.69
N PRO A 68 -9.24 26.54 -23.96
CA PRO A 68 -8.81 25.29 -24.59
C PRO A 68 -7.30 25.27 -24.81
N SER A 69 -6.75 24.06 -24.79
CA SER A 69 -5.35 23.79 -25.11
C SER A 69 -5.23 22.54 -25.96
N MET A 70 -4.27 22.51 -26.88
CA MET A 70 -4.05 21.36 -27.77
C MET A 70 -2.55 21.09 -27.95
N PRO A 71 -2.08 19.86 -27.73
CA PRO A 71 -0.73 19.48 -28.13
C PRO A 71 -0.64 19.34 -29.65
N VAL A 72 0.49 19.76 -30.22
CA VAL A 72 0.79 19.65 -31.66
C VAL A 72 2.19 19.07 -31.86
N SER A 73 2.46 18.54 -33.05
CA SER A 73 3.79 18.04 -33.37
C SER A 73 4.78 19.19 -33.53
N GLU A 74 6.07 18.91 -33.34
CA GLU A 74 7.14 19.88 -33.60
C GLU A 74 7.08 20.37 -35.06
N ALA A 75 6.83 19.49 -36.03
CA ALA A 75 6.64 19.88 -37.43
C ALA A 75 5.51 20.90 -37.64
N ALA A 76 4.38 20.72 -36.95
CA ALA A 76 3.27 21.67 -36.99
C ALA A 76 3.64 22.99 -36.30
N ALA A 77 4.31 22.92 -35.15
CA ALA A 77 4.80 24.10 -34.43
C ALA A 77 5.80 24.90 -35.25
N GLU A 78 6.77 24.28 -35.90
CA GLU A 78 7.72 24.92 -36.83
C GLU A 78 7.01 25.67 -37.95
N GLY A 79 5.96 25.07 -38.52
CA GLY A 79 5.12 25.72 -39.54
C GLY A 79 4.46 26.99 -39.03
N ILE A 80 4.05 27.03 -37.76
CA ILE A 80 3.46 28.21 -37.10
C ILE A 80 4.54 29.24 -36.77
N LEU A 81 5.60 28.80 -36.07
CA LEU A 81 6.71 29.65 -35.60
C LEU A 81 7.44 30.33 -36.76
N ALA A 82 7.59 29.66 -37.90
CA ALA A 82 8.20 30.22 -39.11
C ALA A 82 7.41 31.42 -39.68
N THR A 83 6.16 31.59 -39.27
CA THR A 83 5.33 32.73 -39.68
C THR A 83 5.36 33.88 -38.69
N LEU A 84 6.00 33.74 -37.52
CA LEU A 84 6.15 34.84 -36.58
C LEU A 84 7.37 35.67 -36.98
N ASP A 85 7.20 36.96 -37.29
CA ASP A 85 8.33 37.81 -37.73
C ASP A 85 8.37 39.23 -37.14
N THR A 86 7.41 39.59 -36.29
CA THR A 86 7.23 40.96 -35.82
C THR A 86 8.18 41.37 -34.69
N GLU A 87 8.37 40.51 -33.69
CA GLU A 87 9.28 40.75 -32.57
C GLU A 87 10.31 39.63 -32.46
N ARG A 88 11.55 40.00 -32.16
CA ARG A 88 12.64 39.05 -32.00
C ARG A 88 12.58 38.41 -30.62
N MET A 89 12.74 37.09 -30.59
CA MET A 89 12.83 36.29 -29.38
C MET A 89 13.84 36.88 -28.38
N PRO A 90 13.44 37.09 -27.11
CA PRO A 90 14.33 37.53 -26.04
C PRO A 90 15.59 36.67 -25.95
N HIS A 91 16.66 37.23 -25.41
CA HIS A 91 17.93 36.50 -25.27
C HIS A 91 17.77 35.23 -24.43
N ASP A 92 17.11 35.34 -23.28
CA ASP A 92 16.96 34.24 -22.33
C ASP A 92 16.15 33.06 -22.90
N TRP A 93 15.23 33.35 -23.83
CA TRP A 93 14.47 32.32 -24.55
C TRP A 93 15.33 31.67 -25.63
N ARG A 94 16.18 32.43 -26.32
CA ARG A 94 17.10 31.89 -27.34
C ARG A 94 18.16 30.96 -26.78
N GLU A 95 18.57 31.14 -25.52
CA GLU A 95 19.51 30.23 -24.87
C GLU A 95 18.89 28.86 -24.55
N SER A 96 17.57 28.81 -24.36
CA SER A 96 16.83 27.58 -24.04
C SER A 96 16.14 26.93 -25.23
N PHE A 97 15.97 27.66 -26.33
CA PHE A 97 15.37 27.17 -27.58
C PHE A 97 16.34 26.25 -28.32
N GLN A 98 15.97 24.99 -28.53
CA GLN A 98 16.90 23.98 -29.05
C GLN A 98 17.28 24.21 -30.51
N SER A 99 16.38 24.78 -31.31
CA SER A 99 16.62 25.01 -32.74
C SER A 99 17.43 26.29 -32.99
N GLY A 100 18.63 26.12 -33.56
CA GLY A 100 19.47 27.24 -34.01
C GLY A 100 18.94 27.98 -35.25
N ASP A 101 17.80 27.55 -35.81
CA ASP A 101 17.22 28.16 -37.01
C ASP A 101 16.54 29.49 -36.69
N ARG A 102 17.10 30.56 -37.26
CA ARG A 102 16.65 31.94 -37.08
C ARG A 102 15.22 32.19 -37.58
N ARG A 103 14.68 31.30 -38.42
CA ARG A 103 13.29 31.39 -38.91
C ARG A 103 12.25 31.23 -37.81
N PHE A 104 12.59 30.58 -36.70
CA PHE A 104 11.67 30.34 -35.58
C PHE A 104 11.84 31.35 -34.44
N TRP A 105 12.70 32.37 -34.61
CA TRP A 105 13.01 33.33 -33.55
C TRP A 105 12.03 34.51 -33.47
N GLY A 106 10.86 34.41 -34.11
CA GLY A 106 9.80 35.38 -33.95
C GLY A 106 8.89 35.03 -32.78
N VAL A 107 8.42 36.05 -32.05
CA VAL A 107 7.46 35.90 -30.93
C VAL A 107 6.03 36.24 -31.35
N GLY A 108 5.87 37.02 -32.42
CA GLY A 108 4.58 37.56 -32.84
C GLY A 108 4.27 38.93 -32.20
N PRO A 109 3.05 39.45 -32.38
CA PRO A 109 1.92 38.81 -33.06
C PRO A 109 2.04 38.81 -34.60
N GLY A 110 1.58 37.75 -35.26
CA GLY A 110 1.28 37.75 -36.69
C GLY A 110 2.46 37.52 -37.65
N PRO A 111 2.20 37.52 -38.99
CA PRO A 111 0.93 37.95 -39.63
C PRO A 111 -0.09 36.83 -39.87
N THR A 112 0.25 35.56 -39.63
CA THR A 112 -0.66 34.43 -39.86
C THR A 112 -1.73 34.34 -38.77
N MET A 113 -2.98 34.20 -39.18
CA MET A 113 -4.11 33.91 -38.28
C MET A 113 -4.33 32.40 -38.19
N LEU A 114 -4.32 31.86 -36.98
CA LEU A 114 -4.67 30.47 -36.73
C LEU A 114 -6.18 30.34 -36.52
N ASN A 115 -6.83 29.51 -37.32
CA ASN A 115 -8.19 29.08 -37.05
C ASN A 115 -8.14 27.85 -36.14
N PHE A 116 -8.56 28.02 -34.89
CA PHE A 116 -8.55 26.96 -33.89
C PHE A 116 -9.97 26.42 -33.69
N THR A 117 -10.16 25.13 -33.96
CA THR A 117 -11.41 24.42 -33.67
C THR A 117 -11.10 23.26 -32.74
N TYR A 118 -11.76 23.23 -31.58
CA TYR A 118 -11.62 22.17 -30.59
C TYR A 118 -12.99 21.65 -30.21
N GLN A 119 -13.15 20.33 -30.28
CA GLN A 119 -14.34 19.63 -29.86
C GLN A 119 -13.90 18.54 -28.88
N GLY A 120 -13.86 18.90 -27.60
CA GLY A 120 -13.67 17.96 -26.50
C GLY A 120 -15.00 17.41 -26.00
N GLU A 121 -14.99 16.20 -25.48
CA GLU A 121 -16.11 15.58 -24.78
C GLU A 121 -15.66 15.16 -23.38
N GLN A 122 -16.48 15.47 -22.37
CA GLN A 122 -16.29 14.96 -21.02
C GLN A 122 -17.17 13.73 -20.85
N VAL A 123 -16.56 12.59 -20.57
CA VAL A 123 -17.25 11.31 -20.49
C VAL A 123 -17.02 10.72 -19.10
N MET A 124 -18.10 10.22 -18.50
CA MET A 124 -18.01 9.36 -17.32
C MET A 124 -17.67 7.96 -17.78
N SER A 125 -16.54 7.43 -17.30
CA SER A 125 -16.06 6.10 -17.66
C SER A 125 -15.85 5.27 -16.40
N THR A 126 -16.11 3.96 -16.51
CA THR A 126 -15.74 2.99 -15.47
C THR A 126 -14.26 2.64 -15.62
N ILE A 127 -13.53 2.65 -14.49
CA ILE A 127 -12.13 2.25 -14.41
C ILE A 127 -12.02 0.96 -13.58
N HIS A 128 -10.95 0.19 -13.80
CA HIS A 128 -10.74 -1.12 -13.17
C HIS A 128 -9.35 -1.26 -12.57
N ASN A 129 -9.22 -1.08 -11.26
CA ASN A 129 -8.01 -1.50 -10.55
C ASN A 129 -8.01 -3.03 -10.37
N VAL A 130 -6.86 -3.67 -10.57
CA VAL A 130 -6.70 -5.13 -10.41
C VAL A 130 -5.72 -5.41 -9.27
N PHE A 131 -6.10 -6.33 -8.38
CA PHE A 131 -5.29 -6.71 -7.22
C PHE A 131 -5.00 -8.20 -7.20
N ALA A 132 -3.77 -8.57 -6.86
CA ALA A 132 -3.41 -9.93 -6.48
C ALA A 132 -2.81 -9.94 -5.08
N VAL A 133 -3.34 -10.81 -4.22
CA VAL A 133 -2.96 -10.86 -2.80
C VAL A 133 -2.28 -12.19 -2.48
N ILE A 134 -1.08 -12.10 -1.90
CA ILE A 134 -0.37 -13.23 -1.30
C ILE A 134 -0.47 -13.06 0.22
N LYS A 135 -1.39 -13.79 0.84
CA LYS A 135 -1.67 -13.69 2.28
C LYS A 135 -0.44 -14.09 3.11
N GLY A 136 -0.07 -13.24 4.06
CA GLY A 136 1.00 -13.48 5.02
C GLY A 136 0.68 -14.62 5.98
N SER A 137 1.70 -15.30 6.46
CA SER A 137 1.57 -16.46 7.35
C SER A 137 1.57 -16.11 8.85
N GLU A 138 2.17 -14.99 9.25
CA GLU A 138 2.26 -14.58 10.66
C GLU A 138 1.62 -13.20 10.90
N GLU A 139 1.90 -12.23 10.03
CA GLU A 139 1.44 -10.85 10.11
C GLU A 139 0.55 -10.55 8.89
N ALA A 140 -0.49 -11.37 8.70
CA ALA A 140 -1.39 -11.27 7.54
C ALA A 140 -2.10 -9.91 7.41
N ASP A 141 -2.15 -9.14 8.50
CA ASP A 141 -2.71 -7.79 8.60
C ASP A 141 -1.67 -6.68 8.36
N ARG A 142 -0.46 -7.01 7.88
CA ARG A 142 0.56 -6.05 7.44
C ARG A 142 0.75 -6.18 5.93
N TYR A 143 0.69 -5.07 5.22
CA TYR A 143 0.67 -5.04 3.75
C TYR A 143 1.94 -4.42 3.18
N VAL A 144 2.61 -5.17 2.31
CA VAL A 144 3.66 -4.66 1.42
C VAL A 144 3.05 -4.55 0.04
N LEU A 145 2.92 -3.33 -0.47
CA LEU A 145 2.23 -3.05 -1.73
C LEU A 145 3.23 -2.79 -2.85
N LEU A 146 3.02 -3.42 -4.00
CA LEU A 146 3.75 -3.16 -5.24
C LEU A 146 2.74 -2.67 -6.26
N GLY A 147 2.96 -1.50 -6.85
CA GLY A 147 2.02 -0.87 -7.76
C GLY A 147 2.65 -0.36 -9.06
N ASN A 148 1.82 -0.36 -10.09
CA ASN A 148 2.08 0.15 -11.43
C ASN A 148 0.73 0.47 -12.07
N HIS A 149 0.57 1.60 -12.76
CA HIS A 149 -0.62 1.81 -13.58
C HIS A 149 -0.55 1.04 -14.89
N ARG A 150 -1.71 0.88 -15.53
CA ARG A 150 -1.88 0.03 -16.72
C ARG A 150 -2.44 0.78 -17.90
N ASP A 151 -3.19 1.85 -17.67
CA ASP A 151 -3.66 2.72 -18.73
C ASP A 151 -2.51 3.49 -19.35
N ALA A 152 -2.57 3.71 -20.65
CA ALA A 152 -1.62 4.50 -21.41
C ALA A 152 -2.37 5.43 -22.34
N TRP A 153 -1.77 6.57 -22.71
CA TRP A 153 -2.34 7.44 -23.74
C TRP A 153 -2.49 6.76 -25.12
N THR A 154 -1.58 5.86 -25.49
CA THR A 154 -1.60 5.16 -26.78
C THR A 154 -1.25 3.67 -26.63
N TYR A 155 -0.07 3.21 -27.06
CA TYR A 155 0.41 1.85 -26.83
C TYR A 155 1.17 1.73 -25.51
N GLY A 156 1.98 2.76 -25.17
CA GLY A 156 2.57 2.88 -23.85
C GLY A 156 3.56 1.77 -23.50
N ALA A 157 4.50 1.47 -24.40
CA ALA A 157 5.44 0.36 -24.20
C ALA A 157 6.44 0.64 -23.08
N VAL A 158 6.85 1.90 -22.94
CA VAL A 158 7.57 2.43 -21.78
C VAL A 158 6.55 2.76 -20.70
N ASP A 159 5.66 3.70 -20.98
CA ASP A 159 4.68 4.24 -20.04
C ASP A 159 3.27 3.67 -20.29
N PRO A 160 2.77 2.72 -19.47
CA PRO A 160 3.41 2.09 -18.31
C PRO A 160 3.75 0.61 -18.51
N ASN A 161 3.58 0.07 -19.73
CA ASN A 161 3.59 -1.39 -19.91
C ASN A 161 4.96 -2.01 -19.61
N SER A 162 6.04 -1.22 -19.56
CA SER A 162 7.34 -1.71 -19.07
C SER A 162 7.28 -2.09 -17.58
N GLY A 163 6.65 -1.28 -16.74
CA GLY A 163 6.36 -1.60 -15.34
C GLY A 163 5.31 -2.69 -15.20
N THR A 164 4.28 -2.71 -16.05
CA THR A 164 3.27 -3.78 -16.03
C THR A 164 3.93 -5.13 -16.32
N ALA A 165 4.85 -5.19 -17.29
CA ALA A 165 5.61 -6.39 -17.60
C ALA A 165 6.49 -6.84 -16.40
N ALA A 166 7.15 -5.90 -15.73
CA ALA A 166 7.93 -6.18 -14.52
C ALA A 166 7.05 -6.70 -13.36
N LEU A 167 5.88 -6.09 -13.13
CA LEU A 167 4.94 -6.51 -12.09
C LEU A 167 4.42 -7.93 -12.33
N LEU A 168 4.09 -8.27 -13.58
CA LEU A 168 3.68 -9.61 -13.97
C LEU A 168 4.82 -10.64 -13.80
N ASP A 169 6.07 -10.27 -14.09
CA ASP A 169 7.21 -11.17 -13.85
C ASP A 169 7.46 -11.38 -12.35
N ILE A 170 7.27 -10.36 -11.50
CA ILE A 170 7.28 -10.53 -10.03
C ILE A 170 6.19 -11.50 -9.59
N ALA A 171 4.95 -11.31 -10.07
CA ALA A 171 3.84 -12.19 -9.73
C ALA A 171 4.16 -13.66 -10.08
N ARG A 172 4.74 -13.88 -11.26
CA ARG A 172 5.20 -15.20 -11.73
C ARG A 172 6.30 -15.77 -10.83
N ARG A 173 7.32 -14.98 -10.48
CA ARG A 173 8.44 -15.39 -9.61
C ARG A 173 7.97 -15.74 -8.20
N PHE A 174 7.10 -14.93 -7.61
CA PHE A 174 6.52 -15.21 -6.30
C PHE A 174 5.65 -16.47 -6.33
N ALA A 175 4.88 -16.70 -7.39
CA ALA A 175 4.14 -17.95 -7.56
C ALA A 175 5.07 -19.19 -7.59
N LEU A 176 6.25 -19.09 -8.21
CA LEU A 176 7.25 -20.17 -8.21
C LEU A 176 7.85 -20.40 -6.81
N LEU A 177 8.13 -19.34 -6.06
CA LEU A 177 8.56 -19.44 -4.65
C LEU A 177 7.49 -20.14 -3.81
N MET A 178 6.22 -19.75 -3.97
CA MET A 178 5.09 -20.36 -3.26
C MET A 178 4.94 -21.85 -3.57
N ARG A 179 5.10 -22.25 -4.84
CA ARG A 179 5.13 -23.68 -5.23
C ARG A 179 6.29 -24.46 -4.62
N SER A 180 7.35 -23.76 -4.23
CA SER A 180 8.52 -24.33 -3.55
C SER A 180 8.35 -24.36 -2.02
N GLY A 181 7.20 -23.94 -1.49
CA GLY A 181 6.85 -23.97 -0.06
C GLY A 181 7.06 -22.64 0.67
N TRP A 182 7.51 -21.58 -0.01
CA TRP A 182 7.62 -20.25 0.60
C TRP A 182 6.25 -19.64 0.85
N ARG A 183 6.10 -18.97 2.00
CA ARG A 183 4.96 -18.12 2.31
C ARG A 183 5.49 -16.88 3.02
N PRO A 184 5.07 -15.67 2.62
CA PRO A 184 5.63 -14.48 3.23
C PRO A 184 5.15 -14.34 4.69
N ARG A 185 5.92 -13.63 5.52
CA ARG A 185 5.50 -13.32 6.90
C ARG A 185 4.33 -12.33 6.88
N ARG A 186 4.44 -11.27 6.08
CA ARG A 186 3.43 -10.22 5.85
C ARG A 186 2.70 -10.46 4.54
N THR A 187 1.54 -9.85 4.38
CA THR A 187 0.78 -9.96 3.12
C THR A 187 1.41 -9.07 2.05
N ILE A 188 1.59 -9.63 0.85
CA ILE A 188 2.01 -8.87 -0.34
C ILE A 188 0.78 -8.59 -1.20
N VAL A 189 0.65 -7.35 -1.66
CA VAL A 189 -0.43 -6.91 -2.55
C VAL A 189 0.18 -6.36 -3.83
N LEU A 190 -0.12 -6.99 -4.96
CA LEU A 190 0.24 -6.49 -6.29
C LEU A 190 -0.94 -5.67 -6.82
N CYS A 191 -0.69 -4.44 -7.22
CA CYS A 191 -1.70 -3.46 -7.61
C CYS A 191 -1.45 -3.03 -9.06
N SER A 192 -2.46 -3.17 -9.90
CA SER A 192 -2.46 -2.64 -11.27
C SER A 192 -3.52 -1.55 -11.35
N TRP A 193 -3.06 -0.30 -11.32
CA TRP A 193 -3.90 0.90 -11.29
C TRP A 193 -4.41 1.25 -12.69
N ASP A 194 -5.53 1.94 -12.72
CA ASP A 194 -6.18 2.41 -13.96
C ASP A 194 -6.47 3.91 -13.85
N ALA A 195 -6.59 4.57 -15.00
CA ALA A 195 -6.75 6.02 -15.11
C ALA A 195 -5.68 6.86 -14.36
N GLU A 196 -4.43 6.42 -14.35
CA GLU A 196 -3.32 7.24 -13.84
C GLU A 196 -3.09 8.46 -14.73
N GLU A 197 -3.14 8.28 -16.05
CA GLU A 197 -2.82 9.30 -17.05
C GLU A 197 -3.77 10.52 -17.00
N PHE A 198 -4.92 10.32 -16.36
CA PHE A 198 -5.97 11.30 -16.13
C PHE A 198 -5.87 11.98 -14.76
N GLY A 199 -4.84 11.67 -13.97
CA GLY A 199 -4.52 12.29 -12.68
C GLY A 199 -4.49 11.32 -11.51
N MET A 200 -3.85 10.16 -11.65
CA MET A 200 -3.74 9.11 -10.60
C MET A 200 -5.11 8.70 -10.06
N ILE A 201 -6.14 8.60 -10.92
CA ILE A 201 -7.53 8.43 -10.45
C ILE A 201 -7.69 7.09 -9.73
N GLY A 202 -7.25 5.98 -10.34
CA GLY A 202 -7.42 4.65 -9.76
C GLY A 202 -6.75 4.48 -8.40
N SER A 203 -5.48 4.86 -8.28
CA SER A 203 -4.74 4.76 -7.02
C SER A 203 -5.27 5.72 -5.96
N THR A 204 -5.61 6.96 -6.34
CA THR A 204 -6.15 7.97 -5.41
C THR A 204 -7.48 7.53 -4.82
N GLU A 205 -8.45 7.16 -5.67
CA GLU A 205 -9.78 6.72 -5.21
C GLU A 205 -9.65 5.50 -4.29
N TRP A 206 -8.74 4.57 -4.62
CA TRP A 206 -8.53 3.40 -3.77
C TRP A 206 -7.91 3.75 -2.42
N VAL A 207 -6.95 4.66 -2.37
CA VAL A 207 -6.36 5.13 -1.11
C VAL A 207 -7.39 5.87 -0.27
N GLU A 208 -8.19 6.75 -0.87
CA GLU A 208 -9.26 7.49 -0.19
C GLU A 208 -10.30 6.53 0.41
N GLN A 209 -10.71 5.50 -0.33
CA GLN A 209 -11.64 4.48 0.14
C GLN A 209 -11.08 3.67 1.32
N ASN A 210 -9.78 3.41 1.33
CA ASN A 210 -9.13 2.49 2.27
C ASN A 210 -8.26 3.20 3.32
N LEU A 211 -8.37 4.52 3.47
CA LEU A 211 -7.42 5.35 4.24
C LEU A 211 -7.25 4.86 5.69
N LEU A 212 -8.34 4.50 6.37
CA LEU A 212 -8.32 3.97 7.75
C LEU A 212 -7.58 2.63 7.85
N ASN A 213 -7.80 1.74 6.88
CA ASN A 213 -7.18 0.43 6.84
C ASN A 213 -5.69 0.53 6.48
N LEU A 214 -5.36 1.32 5.47
CA LEU A 214 -3.98 1.55 5.04
C LEU A 214 -3.15 2.26 6.12
N GLY A 215 -3.76 3.22 6.82
CA GLY A 215 -3.11 3.93 7.92
C GLY A 215 -2.61 3.01 9.04
N SER A 216 -3.27 1.88 9.28
CA SER A 216 -2.92 0.93 10.36
C SER A 216 -2.24 -0.36 9.89
N LYS A 217 -2.27 -0.68 8.58
CA LYS A 217 -1.81 -1.96 8.04
C LYS A 217 -0.71 -1.86 6.98
N ALA A 218 -0.62 -0.76 6.23
CA ALA A 218 0.34 -0.63 5.14
C ALA A 218 1.76 -0.35 5.66
N VAL A 219 2.68 -1.27 5.38
CA VAL A 219 4.10 -1.19 5.72
C VAL A 219 4.80 -0.21 4.80
N ALA A 220 4.69 -0.43 3.48
CA ALA A 220 5.27 0.41 2.45
C ALA A 220 4.56 0.20 1.10
N TYR A 221 4.70 1.17 0.21
CA TYR A 221 4.25 1.12 -1.19
C TYR A 221 5.45 1.26 -2.14
N PHE A 222 5.53 0.39 -3.14
CA PHE A 222 6.62 0.38 -4.12
C PHE A 222 6.08 0.59 -5.51
N ASN A 223 6.42 1.73 -6.08
CA ASN A 223 6.02 2.15 -7.41
C ASN A 223 7.11 1.77 -8.42
N VAL A 224 6.69 1.10 -9.49
CA VAL A 224 7.47 1.01 -10.73
C VAL A 224 6.49 1.27 -11.87
N ASP A 225 6.43 2.53 -12.26
CA ASP A 225 5.63 3.03 -13.36
C ASP A 225 6.29 2.63 -14.69
N CYS A 226 7.27 3.40 -15.13
CA CYS A 226 8.10 3.10 -16.28
C CYS A 226 9.34 2.31 -15.83
N ALA A 227 9.32 0.98 -15.90
CA ALA A 227 10.47 0.16 -15.51
C ALA A 227 11.78 0.55 -16.24
N VAL A 228 11.72 0.81 -17.55
CA VAL A 228 12.89 1.17 -18.36
C VAL A 228 12.54 2.19 -19.45
N GLN A 229 13.20 3.32 -19.37
CA GLN A 229 13.16 4.44 -20.31
C GLN A 229 14.52 4.64 -21.00
N GLY A 230 15.59 4.06 -20.44
CA GLY A 230 16.97 4.18 -20.95
C GLY A 230 18.00 3.60 -19.96
N PRO A 231 19.30 3.91 -20.11
CA PRO A 231 20.34 3.46 -19.19
C PRO A 231 20.41 4.30 -17.91
N GLY A 232 20.99 3.72 -16.86
CA GLY A 232 21.22 4.35 -15.55
C GLY A 232 20.05 4.22 -14.58
N LEU A 233 20.34 3.81 -13.34
CA LEU A 233 19.32 3.62 -12.30
C LEU A 233 18.92 4.95 -11.65
N PHE A 234 17.62 5.19 -11.58
CA PHE A 234 16.99 6.28 -10.82
C PHE A 234 16.13 5.71 -9.70
N VAL A 235 16.28 6.29 -8.52
CA VAL A 235 15.57 5.87 -7.31
C VAL A 235 15.16 7.10 -6.52
N SER A 236 13.88 7.15 -6.16
CA SER A 236 13.32 8.10 -5.22
C SER A 236 12.68 7.34 -4.05
N ALA A 237 12.94 7.73 -2.81
CA ALA A 237 12.38 7.03 -1.66
C ALA A 237 12.26 7.91 -0.41
N THR A 238 11.41 7.47 0.52
CA THR A 238 11.43 7.98 1.90
C THR A 238 12.70 7.50 2.63
N PRO A 239 13.43 8.36 3.37
CA PRO A 239 14.78 8.10 3.86
C PRO A 239 15.01 6.80 4.65
N GLN A 240 13.99 6.33 5.38
CA GLN A 240 14.07 5.10 6.15
C GLN A 240 14.27 3.84 5.30
N LEU A 241 14.07 3.93 3.98
CA LEU A 241 14.26 2.83 3.03
C LEU A 241 15.62 2.88 2.31
N ASP A 242 16.39 3.96 2.51
CA ASP A 242 17.65 4.19 1.79
C ASP A 242 18.62 3.01 1.95
N ASP A 243 18.89 2.62 3.19
CA ASP A 243 19.83 1.54 3.50
C ASP A 243 19.43 0.20 2.87
N LEU A 244 18.12 -0.10 2.85
CA LEU A 244 17.59 -1.32 2.24
C LEU A 244 17.84 -1.34 0.73
N LEU A 245 17.57 -0.22 0.06
CA LEU A 245 17.84 -0.05 -1.37
C LEU A 245 19.33 -0.20 -1.68
N VAL A 246 20.18 0.41 -0.86
CA VAL A 246 21.64 0.30 -0.99
C VAL A 246 22.13 -1.14 -0.75
N GLU A 247 21.56 -1.87 0.20
CA GLU A 247 21.88 -3.28 0.45
C GLU A 247 21.48 -4.17 -0.73
N ILE A 248 20.33 -3.91 -1.34
CA ILE A 248 19.79 -4.73 -2.43
C ILE A 248 20.53 -4.47 -3.74
N THR A 249 20.85 -3.21 -4.05
CA THR A 249 21.64 -2.87 -5.25
C THR A 249 23.04 -3.49 -5.26
N LYS A 250 23.57 -3.88 -4.08
CA LYS A 250 24.83 -4.65 -3.95
C LYS A 250 24.67 -6.14 -4.27
N GLN A 251 23.45 -6.64 -4.37
CA GLN A 251 23.14 -8.05 -4.62
C GLN A 251 22.67 -8.30 -6.06
N VAL A 252 22.24 -7.26 -6.77
CA VAL A 252 21.73 -7.35 -8.15
C VAL A 252 22.83 -6.99 -9.13
N LYS A 253 23.03 -7.82 -10.14
CA LYS A 253 23.99 -7.59 -11.23
C LYS A 253 23.58 -6.40 -12.08
N ASP A 254 24.58 -5.61 -12.46
CA ASP A 254 24.34 -4.47 -13.35
C ASP A 254 23.99 -4.98 -14.76
N PRO A 255 22.94 -4.44 -15.42
CA PRO A 255 22.52 -4.92 -16.73
C PRO A 255 23.48 -4.47 -17.85
N ASP A 256 24.27 -3.43 -17.62
CA ASP A 256 25.19 -2.83 -18.58
C ASP A 256 26.66 -3.22 -18.30
N SER A 257 26.91 -4.03 -17.25
CA SER A 257 28.26 -4.44 -16.84
C SER A 257 28.30 -5.85 -16.23
N GLU A 258 28.86 -6.82 -16.96
CA GLU A 258 28.93 -8.24 -16.55
C GLU A 258 29.63 -8.48 -15.20
N ASN A 259 30.62 -7.65 -14.87
CA ASN A 259 31.47 -7.82 -13.69
C ASN A 259 31.12 -6.87 -12.54
N ALA A 260 30.02 -6.12 -12.64
CA ALA A 260 29.59 -5.18 -11.63
C ALA A 260 28.20 -5.51 -11.06
N TYR A 261 27.93 -4.98 -9.89
CA TYR A 261 26.61 -4.87 -9.31
C TYR A 261 26.06 -3.48 -9.55
N VAL A 262 24.74 -3.36 -9.53
CA VAL A 262 24.03 -2.10 -9.76
C VAL A 262 24.56 -0.98 -8.84
N TYR A 263 24.86 -1.31 -7.58
CA TYR A 263 25.44 -0.37 -6.61
C TYR A 263 26.69 0.33 -7.13
N GLU A 264 27.61 -0.39 -7.78
CA GLU A 264 28.91 0.15 -8.22
C GLU A 264 28.74 1.16 -9.36
N GLN A 265 27.91 0.83 -10.35
CA GLN A 265 27.60 1.74 -11.46
C GLN A 265 26.78 2.94 -11.00
N TRP A 266 25.79 2.69 -10.14
CA TRP A 266 24.93 3.74 -9.58
C TRP A 266 25.73 4.73 -8.73
N ALA A 267 26.66 4.24 -7.90
CA ALA A 267 27.58 5.08 -7.14
C ALA A 267 28.47 5.96 -8.03
N ALA A 268 28.97 5.39 -9.13
CA ALA A 268 29.84 6.11 -10.06
C ALA A 268 29.07 7.20 -10.83
N ALA A 269 27.85 6.89 -11.29
CA ALA A 269 27.03 7.80 -12.09
C ALA A 269 26.53 9.02 -11.29
N ASN A 270 26.16 8.84 -10.01
CA ASN A 270 25.53 9.89 -9.20
C ASN A 270 26.50 10.70 -8.32
N GLY A 271 27.81 10.51 -8.48
CA GLY A 271 28.81 11.12 -7.59
C GLY A 271 28.73 10.58 -6.15
N GLY A 272 28.26 9.34 -5.98
CA GLY A 272 28.02 8.65 -4.72
C GLY A 272 26.59 8.11 -4.59
N VAL A 273 26.40 7.09 -3.76
CA VAL A 273 25.08 6.47 -3.47
C VAL A 273 24.21 7.31 -2.52
N ASN A 274 24.80 8.35 -1.92
CA ASN A 274 24.15 9.25 -0.97
C ASN A 274 23.17 10.26 -1.60
N LYS A 275 22.59 9.97 -2.78
CA LYS A 275 21.68 10.88 -3.51
C LYS A 275 20.44 10.14 -4.04
N ILE A 276 19.82 9.32 -3.20
CA ILE A 276 18.44 8.87 -3.44
C ILE A 276 17.56 10.12 -3.46
N GLN A 277 16.76 10.29 -4.53
CA GLN A 277 15.86 11.42 -4.65
C GLN A 277 14.67 11.28 -3.69
N ARG A 278 13.93 12.37 -3.49
CA ARG A 278 12.86 12.42 -2.48
C ARG A 278 11.52 12.59 -3.17
N LEU A 279 10.50 11.92 -2.63
CA LEU A 279 9.19 11.73 -3.25
C LEU A 279 8.25 12.94 -3.03
N SER A 280 8.73 14.13 -3.37
CA SER A 280 7.96 15.38 -3.29
C SER A 280 7.21 15.72 -4.58
N ARG A 281 7.47 14.98 -5.65
CA ARG A 281 6.77 15.10 -6.94
C ARG A 281 5.38 14.46 -6.88
N VAL A 282 4.57 14.77 -7.87
CA VAL A 282 3.19 14.28 -8.02
C VAL A 282 3.03 13.85 -9.47
N ASP A 283 3.82 12.85 -9.83
CA ASP A 283 4.06 12.37 -11.20
C ASP A 283 3.81 10.86 -11.36
N SER A 284 3.39 10.15 -10.31
CA SER A 284 2.93 8.75 -10.41
C SER A 284 2.15 8.32 -9.14
N ASP A 285 1.68 7.08 -9.12
CA ASP A 285 0.76 6.50 -8.13
C ASP A 285 1.29 6.47 -6.69
N PHE A 286 2.58 6.73 -6.43
CA PHE A 286 3.09 6.83 -5.05
C PHE A 286 2.53 8.05 -4.29
N ALA A 287 2.08 9.09 -5.00
CA ALA A 287 1.63 10.34 -4.41
C ALA A 287 0.48 10.16 -3.39
N PRO A 288 -0.64 9.47 -3.68
CA PRO A 288 -1.67 9.19 -2.68
C PRO A 288 -1.18 8.36 -1.50
N PHE A 289 -0.27 7.41 -1.71
CA PHE A 289 0.27 6.59 -0.62
C PHE A 289 1.09 7.41 0.36
N LEU A 290 2.05 8.19 -0.13
CA LEU A 290 2.92 8.99 0.73
C LEU A 290 2.26 10.28 1.20
N GLN A 291 1.78 11.10 0.28
CA GLN A 291 1.44 12.50 0.54
C GLN A 291 0.05 12.66 1.15
N HIS A 292 -0.83 11.68 0.98
CA HIS A 292 -2.17 11.66 1.59
C HIS A 292 -2.24 10.65 2.76
N ALA A 293 -1.79 9.41 2.54
CA ALA A 293 -1.89 8.35 3.54
C ALA A 293 -0.66 8.17 4.44
N GLY A 294 0.47 8.84 4.16
CA GLY A 294 1.70 8.80 4.98
C GLY A 294 2.45 7.46 4.93
N ILE A 295 2.29 6.69 3.87
CA ILE A 295 2.90 5.37 3.69
C ILE A 295 4.32 5.53 3.12
N ALA A 296 5.30 4.90 3.79
CA ALA A 296 6.68 4.85 3.32
C ALA A 296 6.72 4.32 1.88
N SER A 297 7.41 5.02 0.98
CA SER A 297 7.28 4.76 -0.45
C SER A 297 8.62 4.76 -1.19
N ILE A 298 8.67 4.03 -2.31
CA ILE A 298 9.78 4.04 -3.28
C ILE A 298 9.18 4.22 -4.67
N ASP A 299 9.91 4.92 -5.53
CA ASP A 299 9.75 4.95 -6.97
C ASP A 299 11.10 4.62 -7.63
N LEU A 300 11.09 3.71 -8.61
CA LEU A 300 12.30 3.05 -9.13
C LEU A 300 12.19 2.78 -10.63
N TYR A 301 13.20 3.20 -11.39
CA TYR A 301 13.25 2.97 -12.84
C TYR A 301 14.65 3.14 -13.44
N PHE A 302 14.82 2.72 -14.70
CA PHE A 302 16.05 2.94 -15.49
C PHE A 302 15.84 4.02 -16.57
N GLY A 303 16.79 4.95 -16.72
CA GLY A 303 16.68 6.12 -17.60
C GLY A 303 15.87 7.26 -16.97
N ILE A 304 16.04 8.52 -17.42
CA ILE A 304 15.33 9.68 -16.81
C ILE A 304 14.29 10.32 -17.72
N ASP A 305 14.58 10.40 -19.02
CA ASP A 305 13.73 11.02 -20.03
C ASP A 305 13.82 10.20 -21.31
N PHE A 306 12.70 10.06 -22.03
CA PHE A 306 12.66 9.38 -23.32
C PHE A 306 11.85 10.18 -24.37
N PRO A 307 12.32 10.23 -25.63
CA PRO A 307 11.85 11.19 -26.63
C PRO A 307 10.47 10.88 -27.24
N VAL A 308 9.85 9.75 -26.88
CA VAL A 308 8.55 9.31 -27.40
C VAL A 308 7.44 9.34 -26.36
N TYR A 309 7.70 9.88 -25.17
CA TYR A 309 6.76 10.00 -24.05
C TYR A 309 5.38 10.51 -24.48
N HIS A 310 4.33 9.79 -24.09
CA HIS A 310 2.92 10.08 -24.40
C HIS A 310 2.58 10.28 -25.90
N THR A 311 3.48 9.88 -26.80
CA THR A 311 3.25 9.90 -28.24
C THR A 311 2.85 8.51 -28.73
N ALA A 312 2.31 8.43 -29.96
CA ALA A 312 2.05 7.15 -30.61
C ALA A 312 3.33 6.35 -30.96
N PHE A 313 4.52 6.95 -30.78
CA PHE A 313 5.80 6.29 -30.98
C PHE A 313 6.31 5.57 -29.73
N ASP A 314 5.70 5.81 -28.56
CA ASP A 314 5.90 4.93 -27.40
C ASP A 314 5.27 3.58 -27.72
N SER A 315 6.10 2.69 -28.25
CA SER A 315 5.69 1.48 -28.93
C SER A 315 6.68 0.36 -28.63
N TYR A 316 6.22 -0.88 -28.78
CA TYR A 316 7.08 -2.05 -28.56
C TYR A 316 8.32 -2.00 -29.46
N ASP A 317 8.17 -1.54 -30.70
CA ASP A 317 9.28 -1.37 -31.64
C ASP A 317 10.30 -0.36 -31.10
N TRP A 318 9.87 0.74 -30.47
CA TRP A 318 10.80 1.66 -29.84
C TRP A 318 11.54 0.99 -28.66
N MET A 319 10.82 0.23 -27.84
CA MET A 319 11.41 -0.47 -26.69
C MET A 319 12.51 -1.45 -27.13
N VAL A 320 12.24 -2.32 -28.11
CA VAL A 320 13.20 -3.35 -28.53
C VAL A 320 14.36 -2.83 -29.36
N ASN A 321 14.25 -1.62 -29.93
CA ASN A 321 15.33 -1.03 -30.72
C ASN A 321 16.16 -0.01 -29.92
N PHE A 322 15.56 0.70 -28.96
CA PHE A 322 16.19 1.83 -28.28
C PHE A 322 16.10 1.77 -26.75
N GLY A 323 14.97 1.38 -26.18
CA GLY A 323 14.77 1.36 -24.73
C GLY A 323 15.59 0.28 -24.02
N ASP A 324 15.29 -0.99 -24.31
CA ASP A 324 15.97 -2.15 -23.73
C ASP A 324 15.99 -3.35 -24.69
N PRO A 325 16.84 -3.34 -25.74
CA PRO A 325 16.82 -4.35 -26.80
C PRO A 325 16.93 -5.81 -26.34
N LEU A 326 17.55 -6.07 -25.19
CA LEU A 326 17.74 -7.40 -24.61
C LEU A 326 16.94 -7.62 -23.32
N PHE A 327 16.13 -6.65 -22.91
CA PHE A 327 15.34 -6.69 -21.67
C PHE A 327 16.17 -6.92 -20.39
N HIS A 328 17.49 -6.68 -20.43
CA HIS A 328 18.36 -6.91 -19.27
C HIS A 328 18.08 -5.90 -18.15
N ARG A 329 17.77 -4.65 -18.50
CA ARG A 329 17.41 -3.63 -17.51
C ARG A 329 16.05 -3.93 -16.88
N HIS A 330 15.08 -4.42 -17.66
CA HIS A 330 13.80 -4.90 -17.14
C HIS A 330 13.98 -6.02 -16.11
N VAL A 331 14.85 -7.00 -16.41
CA VAL A 331 15.16 -8.08 -15.46
C VAL A 331 15.82 -7.54 -14.20
N THR A 332 16.76 -6.59 -14.33
CA THR A 332 17.44 -5.97 -13.18
C THR A 332 16.46 -5.20 -12.29
N VAL A 333 15.62 -4.31 -12.84
CA VAL A 333 14.67 -3.53 -12.05
C VAL A 333 13.61 -4.42 -11.39
N THR A 334 13.14 -5.45 -12.10
CA THR A 334 12.28 -6.51 -11.53
C THR A 334 12.96 -7.23 -10.35
N GLY A 335 14.26 -7.50 -10.47
CA GLY A 335 15.07 -8.10 -9.41
C GLY A 335 15.18 -7.21 -8.17
N ILE A 336 15.47 -5.92 -8.34
CA ILE A 336 15.51 -4.95 -7.24
C ILE A 336 14.14 -4.84 -6.58
N TRP A 337 13.09 -4.58 -7.37
CA TRP A 337 11.72 -4.38 -6.88
C TRP A 337 11.20 -5.60 -6.11
N GLY A 338 11.40 -6.80 -6.67
CA GLY A 338 11.03 -8.06 -6.01
C GLY A 338 11.82 -8.33 -4.73
N LEU A 339 13.13 -8.06 -4.70
CA LEU A 339 13.96 -8.27 -3.50
C LEU A 339 13.61 -7.30 -2.37
N VAL A 340 13.32 -6.03 -2.68
CA VAL A 340 12.87 -5.04 -1.69
C VAL A 340 11.56 -5.52 -1.06
N ALA A 341 10.62 -5.96 -1.90
CA ALA A 341 9.35 -6.51 -1.44
C ALA A 341 9.54 -7.75 -0.56
N LEU A 342 10.41 -8.69 -0.94
CA LEU A 342 10.70 -9.88 -0.14
C LEU A 342 11.29 -9.52 1.23
N ARG A 343 12.24 -8.59 1.29
CA ARG A 343 12.83 -8.15 2.58
C ARG A 343 11.80 -7.52 3.50
N LEU A 344 10.95 -6.62 3.00
CA LEU A 344 9.88 -6.05 3.81
C LEU A 344 8.80 -7.08 4.17
N ALA A 345 8.54 -8.06 3.30
CA ALA A 345 7.52 -9.07 3.54
C ALA A 345 7.96 -10.12 4.55
N ASP A 346 9.25 -10.47 4.60
CA ASP A 346 9.77 -11.61 5.36
C ASP A 346 10.59 -11.25 6.59
N ASP A 347 11.33 -10.13 6.57
CA ASP A 347 12.24 -9.81 7.66
C ASP A 347 11.45 -9.67 8.99
N PRO A 348 11.84 -10.38 10.07
CA PRO A 348 11.10 -10.35 11.34
C PRO A 348 10.97 -8.95 11.93
N ILE A 349 11.98 -8.11 11.71
CA ILE A 349 11.99 -6.69 12.06
C ILE A 349 12.08 -5.91 10.77
N LEU A 350 11.20 -4.92 10.57
CA LEU A 350 11.22 -4.08 9.39
C LEU A 350 12.60 -3.42 9.23
N PRO A 351 13.27 -3.55 8.06
CA PRO A 351 14.58 -2.97 7.80
C PRO A 351 14.50 -1.46 7.54
N PHE A 352 13.79 -0.71 8.39
CA PHE A 352 13.70 0.74 8.34
C PHE A 352 14.82 1.37 9.16
N ASN A 353 15.53 2.36 8.59
CA ASN A 353 16.55 3.12 9.29
C ASN A 353 16.15 4.60 9.47
N TYR A 354 15.60 4.93 10.64
CA TYR A 354 15.24 6.31 10.96
C TYR A 354 16.43 7.23 11.27
N LEU A 355 17.66 6.71 11.39
CA LEU A 355 18.85 7.55 11.45
C LEU A 355 19.09 8.26 10.11
N SER A 356 18.80 7.60 8.98
CA SER A 356 18.86 8.20 7.64
C SER A 356 17.84 9.33 7.52
N TYR A 357 16.63 9.13 8.06
CA TYR A 357 15.61 10.18 8.12
C TYR A 357 16.02 11.37 9.01
N ALA A 358 16.64 11.10 10.16
CA ALA A 358 17.14 12.15 11.04
C ALA A 358 18.25 13.00 10.36
N ALA A 359 19.14 12.36 9.60
CA ALA A 359 20.15 13.04 8.82
C ALA A 359 19.53 13.92 7.72
N GLU A 360 18.53 13.41 7.00
CA GLU A 360 17.81 14.18 5.97
C GLU A 360 17.10 15.42 6.56
N LEU A 361 16.40 15.27 7.68
CA LEU A 361 15.76 16.40 8.37
C LEU A 361 16.77 17.45 8.82
N GLN A 362 17.96 17.01 9.24
CA GLN A 362 19.05 17.89 9.63
C GLN A 362 19.63 18.65 8.42
N GLU A 363 19.69 18.02 7.24
CA GLU A 363 20.05 18.69 5.98
C GLU A 363 18.99 19.72 5.57
N TYR A 364 17.71 19.36 5.60
CA TYR A 364 16.62 20.29 5.28
C TYR A 364 16.57 21.48 6.23
N LYS A 365 16.81 21.26 7.53
CA LYS A 365 16.94 22.35 8.50
C LYS A 365 18.06 23.31 8.12
N ASN A 366 19.23 22.79 7.74
CA ASN A 366 20.38 23.59 7.35
C ASN A 366 20.11 24.37 6.04
N ALA A 367 19.50 23.72 5.05
CA ALA A 367 19.10 24.34 3.80
C ALA A 367 18.02 25.41 4.01
N LEU A 368 17.06 25.17 4.90
CA LEU A 368 16.04 26.15 5.27
C LEU A 368 16.65 27.37 5.97
N ASN A 369 17.63 27.16 6.86
CA ASN A 369 18.35 28.26 7.52
C ASN A 369 19.05 29.16 6.49
N ALA A 370 19.67 28.57 5.47
CA ALA A 370 20.27 29.32 4.36
C ALA A 370 19.23 30.08 3.53
N LEU A 371 18.01 29.55 3.39
CA LEU A 371 16.95 30.16 2.60
C LEU A 371 16.24 31.33 3.31
N VAL A 372 16.01 31.23 4.61
CA VAL A 372 15.19 32.17 5.38
C VAL A 372 16.04 33.27 6.06
N GLY A 373 17.32 32.99 6.31
CA GLY A 373 18.26 33.92 6.96
C GLY A 373 17.94 34.15 8.44
N GLU A 374 18.70 35.04 9.10
CA GLU A 374 18.66 35.23 10.57
C GLU A 374 17.38 35.90 11.11
N SER A 375 16.48 36.36 10.23
CA SER A 375 15.29 37.13 10.64
C SER A 375 14.14 36.29 11.21
N ILE A 376 14.17 34.96 11.02
CA ILE A 376 13.15 34.04 11.51
C ILE A 376 13.83 32.95 12.33
N SER A 377 13.42 32.79 13.59
CA SER A 377 13.94 31.73 14.46
C SER A 377 13.48 30.36 13.96
N LEU A 378 14.44 29.43 13.85
CA LEU A 378 14.23 28.01 13.58
C LEU A 378 14.36 27.16 14.86
N ASP A 379 14.31 27.78 16.05
CA ASP A 379 14.50 27.06 17.33
C ASP A 379 13.46 25.94 17.52
N PRO A 380 12.16 26.13 17.22
CA PRO A 380 11.18 25.04 17.33
C PRO A 380 11.49 23.88 16.39
N LEU A 381 11.98 24.16 15.17
CA LEU A 381 12.37 23.12 14.21
C LEU A 381 13.65 22.41 14.65
N THR A 382 14.60 23.16 15.17
CA THR A 382 15.86 22.63 15.69
C THR A 382 15.61 21.65 16.84
N ALA A 383 14.81 22.07 17.82
CA ALA A 383 14.44 21.21 18.95
C ALA A 383 13.69 19.95 18.50
N ALA A 384 12.73 20.07 17.57
CA ALA A 384 11.99 18.93 17.04
C ALA A 384 12.90 17.94 16.28
N VAL A 385 13.83 18.42 15.46
CA VAL A 385 14.79 17.57 14.74
C VAL A 385 15.76 16.88 15.70
N GLU A 386 16.23 17.56 16.74
CA GLU A 386 17.07 16.95 17.79
C GLU A 386 16.31 15.88 18.58
N ASP A 387 15.04 16.13 18.89
CA ASP A 387 14.16 15.18 19.55
C ASP A 387 13.94 13.91 18.70
N PHE A 388 13.66 14.09 17.41
CA PHE A 388 13.53 13.00 16.44
C PHE A 388 14.84 12.21 16.29
N THR A 389 15.97 12.89 16.21
CA THR A 389 17.30 12.26 16.13
C THR A 389 17.55 11.38 17.35
N THR A 390 17.20 11.87 18.54
CA THR A 390 17.32 11.10 19.79
C THR A 390 16.41 9.86 19.76
N ALA A 391 15.14 10.01 19.35
CA ALA A 391 14.20 8.91 19.21
C ALA A 391 14.70 7.84 18.20
N ALA A 392 15.32 8.27 17.11
CA ALA A 392 15.90 7.37 16.11
C ALA A 392 17.07 6.54 16.67
N TYR A 393 17.97 7.14 17.45
CA TYR A 393 19.04 6.40 18.14
C TYR A 393 18.51 5.41 19.18
N GLU A 394 17.47 5.78 19.92
CA GLU A 394 16.81 4.88 20.88
C GLU A 394 16.17 3.67 20.17
N ALA A 395 15.47 3.90 19.06
CA ALA A 395 14.86 2.86 18.25
C ALA A 395 15.91 1.92 17.62
N ASP A 396 17.00 2.45 17.06
CA ASP A 396 18.11 1.64 16.53
C ASP A 396 18.77 0.78 17.63
N GLY A 397 18.97 1.35 18.83
CA GLY A 397 19.45 0.61 19.99
C GLY A 397 18.50 -0.52 20.42
N GLU A 398 17.19 -0.32 20.30
CA GLU A 398 16.19 -1.35 20.56
C GLU A 398 16.17 -2.43 19.47
N ILE A 399 16.24 -2.06 18.19
CA ILE A 399 16.35 -3.00 17.07
C ILE A 399 17.52 -3.96 17.30
N LYS A 400 18.70 -3.44 17.66
CA LYS A 400 19.89 -4.25 17.95
C LYS A 400 19.67 -5.25 19.09
N LYS A 401 18.99 -4.83 20.15
CA LYS A 401 18.66 -5.71 21.29
C LYS A 401 17.66 -6.80 20.91
N VAL A 402 16.59 -6.45 20.17
CA VAL A 402 15.56 -7.40 19.74
C VAL A 402 16.10 -8.38 18.70
N ARG A 403 17.05 -7.96 17.85
CA ARG A 403 17.79 -8.86 16.94
C ARG A 403 18.67 -9.86 17.68
N ALA A 404 19.30 -9.44 18.78
CA ALA A 404 20.15 -10.33 19.59
C ALA A 404 19.35 -11.30 20.47
N ASP A 405 18.05 -11.05 20.67
CA ASP A 405 17.16 -11.92 21.43
C ASP A 405 16.61 -13.05 20.54
N GLU A 406 17.26 -14.21 20.62
CA GLU A 406 16.89 -15.42 19.88
C GLU A 406 15.68 -16.17 20.48
N SER A 407 15.10 -15.68 21.59
CA SER A 407 13.96 -16.36 22.20
C SER A 407 12.71 -16.32 21.32
N THR A 408 12.03 -17.46 21.20
CA THR A 408 10.80 -17.63 20.41
C THR A 408 9.54 -17.60 21.27
N ASN A 409 9.63 -17.07 22.49
CA ASN A 409 8.48 -16.98 23.39
C ASN A 409 7.49 -15.89 22.92
N GLY A 410 6.24 -15.98 23.37
CA GLY A 410 5.18 -15.04 22.96
C GLY A 410 5.47 -13.57 23.33
N GLN A 411 6.26 -13.31 24.37
CA GLN A 411 6.62 -11.94 24.77
C GLN A 411 7.59 -11.30 23.77
N THR A 412 8.56 -12.06 23.27
CA THR A 412 9.52 -11.59 22.26
C THR A 412 8.83 -11.34 20.92
N LEU A 413 7.87 -12.19 20.54
CA LEU A 413 7.03 -11.97 19.35
C LEU A 413 6.20 -10.69 19.47
N LEU A 414 5.55 -10.47 20.61
CA LEU A 414 4.79 -9.24 20.87
C LEU A 414 5.68 -8.00 20.84
N ARG A 415 6.88 -8.08 21.45
CA ARG A 415 7.84 -6.98 21.44
C ARG A 415 8.31 -6.64 20.03
N ARG A 416 8.60 -7.64 19.19
CA ARG A 416 8.93 -7.46 17.77
C ARG A 416 7.79 -6.77 17.03
N ARG A 417 6.54 -7.21 17.25
CA ARG A 417 5.36 -6.60 16.64
C ARG A 417 5.19 -5.14 17.06
N MET A 418 5.30 -4.82 18.34
CA MET A 418 5.22 -3.45 18.86
C MET A 418 6.31 -2.55 18.28
N LEU A 419 7.53 -3.07 18.12
CA LEU A 419 8.63 -2.35 17.47
C LEU A 419 8.32 -2.09 15.99
N ASN A 420 7.88 -3.11 15.24
CA ASN A 420 7.49 -2.97 13.84
C ASN A 420 6.35 -1.95 13.66
N ASP A 421 5.36 -1.95 14.54
CA ASP A 421 4.26 -1.00 14.49
C ASP A 421 4.75 0.44 14.68
N ARG A 422 5.69 0.69 15.61
CA ARG A 422 6.32 2.00 15.78
C ARG A 422 7.13 2.41 14.54
N LEU A 423 7.91 1.48 13.97
CA LEU A 423 8.68 1.75 12.76
C LEU A 423 7.76 2.09 11.58
N MET A 424 6.66 1.37 11.41
CA MET A 424 5.67 1.60 10.35
C MET A 424 4.90 2.92 10.53
N LEU A 425 4.46 3.22 11.76
CA LEU A 425 3.57 4.37 12.03
C LEU A 425 4.30 5.71 12.13
N THR A 426 5.62 5.72 12.32
CA THR A 426 6.41 6.96 12.41
C THR A 426 6.19 7.88 11.20
N GLU A 427 6.14 7.34 9.98
CA GLU A 427 5.88 8.13 8.76
C GLU A 427 4.51 8.84 8.80
N ARG A 428 3.50 8.21 9.39
CA ARG A 428 2.15 8.81 9.56
C ARG A 428 2.19 10.03 10.48
N GLY A 429 3.20 10.16 11.35
CA GLY A 429 3.39 11.30 12.23
C GLY A 429 3.60 12.62 11.50
N PHE A 430 4.10 12.57 10.25
CA PHE A 430 4.36 13.74 9.41
C PHE A 430 3.10 14.32 8.74
N LEU A 431 1.96 13.65 8.86
CA LEU A 431 0.70 14.13 8.30
C LEU A 431 0.08 15.23 9.18
N ASP A 432 -0.59 16.17 8.53
CA ASP A 432 -1.41 17.20 9.16
C ASP A 432 -2.82 17.20 8.51
N PRO A 433 -3.90 17.05 9.28
CA PRO A 433 -5.25 16.95 8.73
C PRO A 433 -5.71 18.16 7.91
N GLU A 434 -5.15 19.35 8.15
CA GLU A 434 -5.49 20.55 7.37
C GLU A 434 -4.80 20.53 6.00
N GLY A 435 -3.69 19.79 5.86
CA GLY A 435 -2.90 19.71 4.63
C GLY A 435 -2.17 21.01 4.27
N LEU A 436 -1.66 21.06 3.05
CA LEU A 436 -0.95 22.22 2.53
C LEU A 436 -1.93 23.33 2.12
N LEU A 437 -1.57 24.59 2.37
CA LEU A 437 -2.45 25.72 2.08
C LEU A 437 -2.74 25.85 0.57
N GLY A 438 -4.03 25.81 0.18
CA GLY A 438 -4.47 25.83 -1.22
C GLY A 438 -4.23 24.50 -1.97
N ARG A 439 -3.79 23.48 -1.23
CA ARG A 439 -3.49 22.11 -1.69
C ARG A 439 -3.86 21.14 -0.57
N GLU A 440 -5.05 21.32 -0.01
CA GLU A 440 -5.48 20.70 1.25
C GLU A 440 -5.52 19.18 1.17
N TRP A 441 -5.64 18.60 -0.03
CA TRP A 441 -5.58 17.14 -0.24
C TRP A 441 -4.22 16.55 0.16
N PHE A 442 -3.12 17.29 -0.01
CA PHE A 442 -1.78 16.84 0.35
C PHE A 442 -1.55 17.10 1.84
N LYS A 443 -1.43 16.03 2.63
CA LYS A 443 -1.38 16.05 4.10
C LYS A 443 0.02 16.00 4.67
N HIS A 444 1.00 15.53 3.90
CA HIS A 444 2.35 15.32 4.36
C HIS A 444 3.15 16.65 4.40
N LEU A 445 3.71 16.99 5.57
CA LEU A 445 4.36 18.29 5.78
C LEU A 445 5.85 18.37 5.39
N ILE A 446 6.50 17.21 5.19
CA ILE A 446 7.91 17.16 4.75
C ILE A 446 7.98 17.13 3.22
N TYR A 447 7.33 16.13 2.61
CA TYR A 447 7.20 15.91 1.17
C TYR A 447 5.81 16.29 0.65
N GLY A 448 5.76 16.92 -0.53
CA GLY A 448 4.52 17.28 -1.21
C GLY A 448 4.73 18.32 -2.32
N PRO A 449 3.70 18.58 -3.14
CA PRO A 449 3.82 19.46 -4.29
C PRO A 449 4.11 20.90 -3.88
N ARG A 450 4.94 21.55 -4.69
CA ARG A 450 5.28 22.97 -4.60
C ARG A 450 4.08 23.85 -4.97
N GLY A 451 4.05 25.09 -4.48
CA GLY A 451 3.09 26.10 -4.91
C GLY A 451 3.54 26.93 -6.12
N ASP A 452 4.80 26.84 -6.53
CA ASP A 452 5.36 27.48 -7.73
C ASP A 452 6.43 26.59 -8.37
N SER A 453 6.48 26.58 -9.70
CA SER A 453 7.37 25.73 -10.49
C SER A 453 8.78 26.30 -10.72
N GLU A 454 9.05 27.53 -10.25
CA GLU A 454 10.28 28.28 -10.53
C GLU A 454 11.47 28.06 -9.56
N ARG A 455 11.33 27.25 -8.49
CA ARG A 455 12.43 26.99 -7.52
C ARG A 455 12.61 25.52 -7.17
N GLU A 456 13.87 25.13 -6.88
CA GLU A 456 14.38 23.76 -6.77
C GLU A 456 14.14 23.02 -5.42
N ASN A 457 13.50 23.64 -4.41
CA ASN A 457 13.45 23.01 -3.08
C ASN A 457 12.35 21.93 -2.98
N GLU A 458 12.75 20.70 -2.67
CA GLU A 458 11.86 19.52 -2.57
C GLU A 458 11.35 19.24 -1.15
N PHE A 459 11.48 20.16 -0.19
CA PHE A 459 11.14 19.89 1.21
C PHE A 459 10.39 21.05 1.86
N PHE A 460 9.63 20.73 2.93
CA PHE A 460 8.80 21.67 3.70
C PHE A 460 7.97 22.61 2.80
N PRO A 461 7.11 22.08 1.92
CA PRO A 461 6.41 22.86 0.88
C PRO A 461 5.59 24.03 1.44
N GLY A 462 4.97 23.88 2.62
CA GLY A 462 4.24 24.98 3.27
C GLY A 462 5.15 26.16 3.67
N VAL A 463 6.35 25.87 4.16
CA VAL A 463 7.32 26.89 4.58
C VAL A 463 7.92 27.60 3.36
N THR A 464 8.27 26.85 2.32
CA THR A 464 8.87 27.40 1.10
C THR A 464 7.89 28.26 0.31
N ASP A 465 6.61 27.92 0.30
CA ASP A 465 5.53 28.72 -0.28
C ASP A 465 5.25 30.04 0.47
N GLY A 466 5.42 30.02 1.80
CA GLY A 466 5.15 31.18 2.68
C GLY A 466 5.94 32.44 2.32
N LYS A 467 7.12 32.29 1.71
CA LYS A 467 8.03 33.37 1.27
C LYS A 467 7.52 34.18 0.05
N ARG A 468 6.31 33.91 -0.44
CA ARG A 468 5.82 34.42 -1.72
C ARG A 468 4.83 35.58 -1.63
N LYS A 469 4.12 35.77 -0.51
CA LYS A 469 2.99 36.73 -0.42
C LYS A 469 3.33 37.89 0.53
N GLY A 470 3.67 39.05 -0.04
CA GLY A 470 4.06 40.25 0.72
C GLY A 470 3.01 40.75 1.73
N GLY A 471 3.51 41.50 2.73
CA GLY A 471 2.75 42.22 3.77
C GLY A 471 2.60 41.51 5.12
N ASP A 472 2.58 40.18 5.15
CA ASP A 472 2.42 39.35 6.37
C ASP A 472 3.22 38.03 6.30
N GLU A 473 4.33 38.07 5.56
CA GLU A 473 5.11 36.91 5.09
C GLU A 473 5.79 36.14 6.24
N GLN A 474 6.38 36.87 7.18
CA GLN A 474 7.11 36.26 8.30
C GLN A 474 6.18 35.53 9.28
N ALA A 475 4.94 36.01 9.48
CA ALA A 475 3.99 35.35 10.38
C ALA A 475 3.53 33.99 9.82
N LYS A 476 3.29 33.93 8.50
CA LYS A 476 2.94 32.69 7.79
C LYS A 476 4.10 31.69 7.80
N ILE A 477 5.31 32.15 7.51
CA ILE A 477 6.51 31.29 7.57
C ILE A 477 6.70 30.74 9.00
N ARG A 478 6.58 31.58 10.04
CA ARG A 478 6.64 31.13 11.44
C ARG A 478 5.57 30.10 11.75
N HIS A 479 4.33 30.32 11.29
CA HIS A 479 3.24 29.38 11.49
C HIS A 479 3.55 28.00 10.87
N GLU A 480 4.00 27.98 9.63
CA GLU A 480 4.37 26.75 8.92
C GLU A 480 5.57 26.04 9.57
N ILE A 481 6.58 26.77 10.05
CA ILE A 481 7.68 26.20 10.85
C ILE A 481 7.12 25.46 12.07
N TRP A 482 6.19 26.08 12.81
CA TRP A 482 5.57 25.44 13.96
C TRP A 482 4.74 24.20 13.60
N ARG A 483 4.06 24.20 12.44
CA ARG A 483 3.31 23.03 11.96
C ARG A 483 4.25 21.86 11.68
N VAL A 484 5.34 22.12 10.94
CA VAL A 484 6.38 21.13 10.64
C VAL A 484 7.04 20.62 11.91
N SER A 485 7.42 21.49 12.85
CA SER A 485 8.00 21.10 14.15
C SER A 485 7.10 20.14 14.91
N ARG A 486 5.80 20.46 15.03
CA ARG A 486 4.83 19.57 15.72
C ARG A 486 4.66 18.23 15.01
N ALA A 487 4.75 18.20 13.67
CA ALA A 487 4.68 16.95 12.92
C ALA A 487 5.91 16.07 13.17
N ILE A 488 7.11 16.67 13.20
CA ILE A 488 8.35 15.96 13.54
C ILE A 488 8.31 15.44 14.99
N GLU A 489 7.79 16.23 15.95
CA GLU A 489 7.61 15.78 17.34
C GLU A 489 6.61 14.62 17.47
N ARG A 490 5.51 14.63 16.68
CA ARG A 490 4.57 13.50 16.60
C ARG A 490 5.25 12.25 16.08
N ALA A 491 6.02 12.36 14.99
CA ALA A 491 6.78 11.25 14.44
C ALA A 491 7.82 10.72 15.44
N ALA A 492 8.55 11.61 16.13
CA ALA A 492 9.49 11.23 17.19
C ALA A 492 8.80 10.48 18.34
N SER A 493 7.61 10.95 18.74
CA SER A 493 6.80 10.31 19.78
C SER A 493 6.30 8.92 19.36
N ALA A 494 5.88 8.75 18.11
CA ALA A 494 5.49 7.45 17.55
C ALA A 494 6.68 6.47 17.50
N LEU A 495 7.89 6.97 17.24
CA LEU A 495 9.10 6.16 17.17
C LEU A 495 9.57 5.69 18.54
N ARG A 496 9.26 6.39 19.64
CA ARG A 496 9.69 6.03 21.00
C ARG A 496 8.94 4.84 21.59
N ALA A 497 9.62 4.10 22.46
CA ALA A 497 8.97 3.09 23.28
C ALA A 497 8.05 3.79 24.29
N MET A 498 6.84 3.27 24.48
CA MET A 498 6.05 3.66 25.65
C MET A 498 6.84 3.22 26.88
N SER A 499 7.47 4.17 27.58
CA SER A 499 8.17 3.82 28.81
C SER A 499 7.17 3.20 29.79
N GLU A 500 7.50 2.05 30.36
CA GLU A 500 6.94 1.68 31.66
C GLU A 500 7.05 2.91 32.55
N ALA A 501 5.91 3.37 33.06
CA ALA A 501 5.77 4.64 33.75
C ALA A 501 6.99 4.92 34.63
N ARG A 502 7.71 6.02 34.36
CA ARG A 502 8.70 6.57 35.28
C ARG A 502 8.00 6.92 36.59
N THR A 503 7.88 5.95 37.49
CA THR A 503 7.57 6.17 38.90
C THR A 503 8.80 6.77 39.55
N ASN A 504 9.09 8.04 39.26
CA ASN A 504 10.02 8.89 40.00
C ASN A 504 9.74 10.35 39.61
N ALA A 505 8.63 10.87 40.15
CA ALA A 505 8.46 12.32 40.25
C ALA A 505 9.34 12.82 41.41
N PRO A 506 10.25 13.78 41.20
CA PRO A 506 10.98 14.41 42.28
C PRO A 506 10.04 15.33 43.07
N SER A 507 10.06 15.19 44.39
CA SER A 507 9.38 16.07 45.34
C SER A 507 9.96 17.48 45.26
N ALA A 508 9.19 18.43 44.72
CA ALA A 508 9.53 19.85 44.77
C ALA A 508 8.40 20.65 45.43
N GLY A 509 8.69 21.11 46.65
CA GLY A 509 8.43 22.46 47.15
C GLY A 509 7.01 23.01 47.08
N GLY A 510 6.34 23.03 48.23
CA GLY A 510 5.12 23.79 48.42
C GLY A 510 5.32 25.30 48.27
N SER A 511 4.34 25.95 47.64
CA SER A 511 4.08 27.38 47.79
C SER A 511 2.58 27.60 47.70
N GLN A 512 2.06 28.25 48.74
CA GLN A 512 0.64 28.46 49.02
C GLN A 512 0.03 29.45 48.03
N CYS A 513 -1.09 29.08 47.42
CA CYS A 513 -1.99 30.03 46.76
C CYS A 513 -3.27 30.18 47.61
N THR A 514 -3.58 31.42 47.95
CA THR A 514 -4.63 31.86 48.87
C THR A 514 -6.02 31.73 48.25
N GLN A 515 -6.97 31.21 49.04
CA GLN A 515 -8.38 31.07 48.70
C GLN A 515 -9.16 32.38 48.88
N GLY A 516 -9.96 32.73 47.88
CA GLY A 516 -11.09 33.67 47.97
C GLY A 516 -12.41 32.97 47.61
N ARG A 517 -13.27 32.79 48.62
CA ARG A 517 -14.60 32.13 48.62
C ARG A 517 -15.69 32.95 47.91
N SER A 518 -16.69 32.26 47.33
CA SER A 518 -18.13 32.53 47.57
C SER A 518 -19.01 31.43 46.94
N GLN A 519 -19.47 30.45 47.73
CA GLN A 519 -20.87 30.27 48.21
C GLN A 519 -21.88 29.81 47.14
N TYR A 520 -22.44 28.61 47.31
CA TYR A 520 -23.87 28.40 47.55
C TYR A 520 -24.13 27.03 48.20
N ARG A 521 -25.23 26.99 48.96
CA ARG A 521 -25.58 26.11 50.10
C ARG A 521 -25.68 24.60 49.80
N ARG A 522 -25.19 23.80 50.75
CA ARG A 522 -25.60 22.40 50.98
C ARG A 522 -26.99 22.36 51.63
N SER A 523 -27.90 21.58 51.05
CA SER A 523 -29.07 21.06 51.77
C SER A 523 -28.80 19.62 52.19
N SER A 524 -29.26 19.27 53.39
CA SER A 524 -29.04 18.00 54.06
C SER A 524 -30.06 16.94 53.63
N PHE A 525 -29.58 15.74 53.28
CA PHE A 525 -30.39 14.52 53.25
C PHE A 525 -29.78 13.44 54.15
N ARG A 526 -30.70 12.64 54.74
CA ARG A 526 -30.53 11.66 55.83
C ARG A 526 -29.68 10.43 55.43
N PRO A 527 -29.15 9.67 56.42
CA PRO A 527 -28.29 8.52 56.17
C PRO A 527 -29.08 7.22 56.00
N CYS A 528 -29.19 6.72 54.77
CA CYS A 528 -29.43 5.31 54.44
C CYS A 528 -29.33 5.09 52.92
N ASP A 529 -28.14 4.71 52.46
CA ASP A 529 -27.90 3.64 51.49
C ASP A 529 -26.43 3.71 51.07
N ARG A 530 -25.74 2.55 51.11
CA ARG A 530 -24.35 2.45 50.64
C ARG A 530 -24.25 3.01 49.21
N PRO A 531 -23.24 3.82 48.86
CA PRO A 531 -23.13 4.32 47.49
C PRO A 531 -23.01 3.11 46.55
N ARG A 532 -23.96 2.99 45.61
CA ARG A 532 -23.88 2.00 44.52
C ARG A 532 -22.56 2.24 43.79
N ARG A 533 -21.69 1.23 43.77
CA ARG A 533 -20.41 1.26 43.05
C ARG A 533 -20.65 1.63 41.59
N SER A 534 -19.94 2.64 41.09
CA SER A 534 -19.89 2.99 39.68
C SER A 534 -18.76 2.24 38.97
N TRP A 535 -18.92 1.97 37.69
CA TRP A 535 -17.83 1.50 36.84
C TRP A 535 -16.93 2.70 36.49
N SER A 536 -15.62 2.50 36.46
CA SER A 536 -14.67 3.49 35.95
C SER A 536 -14.51 3.36 34.43
N ASP A 537 -14.12 4.44 33.76
CA ASP A 537 -13.94 4.45 32.30
C ASP A 537 -12.96 3.36 31.83
N ARG A 538 -11.92 3.11 32.62
CA ARG A 538 -10.94 2.05 32.34
C ARG A 538 -11.53 0.64 32.50
N GLU A 539 -12.37 0.40 33.50
CA GLU A 539 -13.08 -0.89 33.66
C GLU A 539 -14.09 -1.11 32.51
N GLU A 540 -14.73 -0.04 32.01
CA GLU A 540 -15.63 -0.11 30.86
C GLU A 540 -14.89 -0.44 29.56
N LEU A 541 -13.73 0.18 29.32
CA LEU A 541 -12.90 -0.10 28.14
C LEU A 541 -12.40 -1.56 28.12
N ILE A 542 -11.95 -2.09 29.26
CA ILE A 542 -11.53 -3.49 29.35
C ILE A 542 -12.73 -4.44 29.17
N LEU A 543 -13.90 -4.10 29.71
CA LEU A 543 -15.12 -4.87 29.47
C LEU A 543 -15.50 -4.92 27.98
N ILE A 544 -15.34 -3.82 27.24
CA ILE A 544 -15.60 -3.76 25.80
C ILE A 544 -14.59 -4.61 25.04
N SER A 545 -13.30 -4.40 25.28
CA SER A 545 -12.22 -5.20 24.69
C SER A 545 -12.49 -6.70 24.91
N ALA A 546 -12.93 -7.04 26.12
CA ALA A 546 -13.20 -8.42 26.47
C ALA A 546 -14.38 -9.03 25.71
N LEU A 547 -15.44 -8.24 25.49
CA LEU A 547 -16.59 -8.67 24.69
C LEU A 547 -16.22 -8.79 23.21
N LYS A 548 -15.36 -7.92 22.68
CA LYS A 548 -14.88 -7.97 21.29
C LYS A 548 -14.07 -9.24 21.04
N GLU A 549 -13.18 -9.60 21.96
CA GLU A 549 -12.41 -10.85 21.85
C GLU A 549 -13.31 -12.09 21.94
N LEU A 550 -14.34 -12.07 22.79
CA LEU A 550 -15.33 -13.15 22.82
C LEU A 550 -16.11 -13.26 21.50
N VAL A 551 -16.43 -12.15 20.83
CA VAL A 551 -17.04 -12.18 19.50
C VAL A 551 -16.06 -12.78 18.48
N ALA A 552 -14.81 -12.31 18.44
CA ALA A 552 -13.78 -12.79 17.51
C ALA A 552 -13.46 -14.29 17.68
N THR A 553 -13.56 -14.81 18.90
CA THR A 553 -13.30 -16.22 19.23
C THR A 553 -14.53 -17.13 19.10
N GLY A 554 -15.65 -16.64 18.53
CA GLY A 554 -16.85 -17.44 18.25
C GLY A 554 -17.72 -17.75 19.48
N TRP A 555 -17.58 -16.96 20.56
CA TRP A 555 -18.39 -17.11 21.78
C TRP A 555 -19.77 -16.44 21.70
N LYS A 556 -20.10 -15.79 20.56
CA LYS A 556 -21.43 -15.25 20.25
C LYS A 556 -22.18 -16.19 19.30
N SER A 557 -23.46 -16.41 19.56
CA SER A 557 -24.40 -17.07 18.66
C SER A 557 -25.60 -16.16 18.39
N ASP A 558 -26.51 -16.59 17.51
CA ASP A 558 -27.73 -15.85 17.12
C ASP A 558 -28.56 -15.35 18.31
N ASN A 559 -28.50 -16.03 19.46
CA ASN A 559 -29.24 -15.70 20.67
C ASN A 559 -28.40 -15.01 21.77
N GLY A 560 -27.16 -14.60 21.47
CA GLY A 560 -26.25 -13.89 22.37
C GLY A 560 -24.99 -14.68 22.74
N PHE A 561 -24.32 -14.29 23.83
CA PHE A 561 -23.10 -14.96 24.27
C PHE A 561 -23.39 -16.34 24.88
N ARG A 562 -22.50 -17.30 24.62
CA ARG A 562 -22.54 -18.66 25.20
C ARG A 562 -22.50 -18.62 26.73
N GLY A 563 -23.16 -19.57 27.39
CA GLY A 563 -23.14 -19.70 28.86
C GLY A 563 -21.70 -19.79 29.40
N GLY A 564 -21.41 -19.06 30.48
CA GLY A 564 -20.07 -19.00 31.07
C GLY A 564 -19.24 -17.76 30.68
N TYR A 565 -19.71 -16.95 29.72
CA TYR A 565 -18.95 -15.79 29.24
C TYR A 565 -18.67 -14.74 30.33
N ALA A 566 -19.62 -14.51 31.24
CA ALA A 566 -19.47 -13.52 32.30
C ALA A 566 -18.38 -13.92 33.33
N GLN A 567 -18.20 -15.22 33.56
CA GLN A 567 -17.13 -15.75 34.41
C GLN A 567 -15.76 -15.56 33.76
N LYS A 568 -15.65 -15.78 32.45
CA LYS A 568 -14.40 -15.48 31.70
C LYS A 568 -14.02 -14.01 31.79
N ILE A 569 -14.99 -13.12 31.62
CA ILE A 569 -14.77 -11.67 31.75
C ILE A 569 -14.35 -11.32 33.18
N GLU A 570 -14.93 -11.95 34.21
CA GLU A 570 -14.52 -11.75 35.60
C GLU A 570 -13.06 -12.16 35.84
N GLU A 571 -12.62 -13.30 35.33
CA GLU A 571 -11.22 -13.74 35.42
C GLU A 571 -10.27 -12.75 34.73
N TRP A 572 -10.68 -12.24 33.58
CA TRP A 572 -9.88 -11.30 32.81
C TRP A 572 -9.78 -9.92 33.48
N LEU A 573 -10.89 -9.44 34.04
CA LEU A 573 -10.90 -8.23 34.86
C LEU A 573 -10.08 -8.38 36.14
N LYS A 574 -10.02 -9.58 36.75
CA LYS A 574 -9.15 -9.85 37.91
C LYS A 574 -7.66 -9.88 37.54
N ASN A 575 -7.31 -10.37 36.35
CA ASN A 575 -5.93 -10.35 35.87
C ASN A 575 -5.44 -8.91 35.63
N GLU A 576 -6.29 -8.06 35.04
CA GLU A 576 -5.98 -6.65 34.80
C GLU A 576 -6.08 -5.79 36.06
N PHE A 577 -7.03 -6.09 36.94
CA PHE A 577 -7.26 -5.38 38.19
C PHE A 577 -7.32 -6.37 39.37
N PRO A 578 -6.16 -6.77 39.94
CA PRO A 578 -6.11 -7.75 41.03
C PRO A 578 -6.90 -7.38 42.28
N THR A 579 -7.20 -6.08 42.46
CA THR A 579 -7.98 -5.54 43.58
C THR A 579 -9.47 -5.35 43.26
N THR A 580 -9.95 -5.79 42.09
CA THR A 580 -11.35 -5.61 41.69
C THR A 580 -12.31 -6.45 42.51
N ASP A 581 -13.41 -5.84 42.93
CA ASP A 581 -14.56 -6.46 43.58
C ASP A 581 -15.70 -6.77 42.56
N LEU A 582 -15.46 -6.56 41.25
CA LEU A 582 -16.41 -6.88 40.20
C LEU A 582 -16.58 -8.40 40.04
N LYS A 583 -17.84 -8.85 40.08
CA LYS A 583 -18.22 -10.25 39.86
C LYS A 583 -19.05 -10.42 38.59
N ALA A 584 -18.98 -11.61 37.99
CA ALA A 584 -19.80 -12.04 36.85
C ALA A 584 -21.28 -11.71 37.09
N THR A 585 -21.77 -12.04 38.28
CA THR A 585 -23.12 -11.70 38.78
C THR A 585 -22.99 -11.03 40.15
N PRO A 586 -23.65 -9.87 40.41
CA PRO A 586 -24.56 -9.15 39.51
C PRO A 586 -23.89 -8.13 38.57
N HIS A 587 -22.61 -7.82 38.76
CA HIS A 587 -22.02 -6.58 38.23
C HIS A 587 -21.87 -6.58 36.70
N ILE A 588 -21.15 -7.57 36.16
CA ILE A 588 -20.86 -7.67 34.71
C ILE A 588 -22.17 -7.90 33.95
N GLN A 589 -22.99 -8.86 34.38
CA GLN A 589 -24.29 -9.10 33.76
C GLN A 589 -25.19 -7.86 33.75
N SER A 590 -25.33 -7.16 34.90
CA SER A 590 -26.16 -5.95 34.97
C SER A 590 -25.66 -4.84 34.04
N LYS A 591 -24.34 -4.68 33.89
CA LYS A 591 -23.74 -3.68 33.00
C LYS A 591 -24.02 -4.00 31.53
N ILE A 592 -23.82 -5.25 31.13
CA ILE A 592 -24.08 -5.72 29.77
C ILE A 592 -25.57 -5.64 29.42
N THR A 593 -26.46 -6.03 30.33
CA THR A 593 -27.91 -5.87 30.13
C THR A 593 -28.30 -4.41 29.92
N THR A 594 -27.67 -3.48 30.65
CA THR A 594 -27.91 -2.05 30.50
C THR A 594 -27.40 -1.53 29.15
N TRP A 595 -26.20 -1.91 28.74
CA TRP A 595 -25.63 -1.55 27.43
C TRP A 595 -26.45 -2.11 26.28
N LYS A 596 -26.82 -3.39 26.33
CA LYS A 596 -27.66 -4.05 25.33
C LYS A 596 -29.01 -3.35 25.16
N ARG A 597 -29.64 -2.93 26.27
CA ARG A 597 -30.89 -2.13 26.23
C ARG A 597 -30.68 -0.78 25.56
N ASN A 598 -29.62 -0.05 25.93
CA ASN A 598 -29.34 1.26 25.34
C ASN A 598 -29.01 1.15 23.85
N TYR A 599 -28.26 0.12 23.44
CA TYR A 599 -27.95 -0.17 22.05
C TYR A 599 -29.21 -0.37 21.20
N TYR A 600 -30.16 -1.19 21.65
CA TYR A 600 -31.41 -1.40 20.89
C TYR A 600 -32.28 -0.15 20.79
N SER A 601 -32.31 0.68 21.84
CA SER A 601 -33.00 1.99 21.75
C SER A 601 -32.29 2.94 20.80
N LEU A 602 -30.94 3.00 20.81
CA LEU A 602 -30.17 3.81 19.86
C LEU A 602 -30.33 3.33 18.42
N SER A 603 -30.27 2.03 18.16
CA SER A 603 -30.50 1.46 16.83
C SER A 603 -31.84 1.90 16.27
N LYS A 604 -32.92 1.77 17.04
CA LYS A 604 -34.26 2.22 16.62
C LYS A 604 -34.39 3.72 16.39
N ILE A 605 -33.55 4.53 17.04
CA ILE A 605 -33.52 5.98 16.84
C ILE A 605 -32.79 6.32 15.54
N LEU A 606 -31.64 5.69 15.31
CA LEU A 606 -30.77 5.92 14.15
C LEU A 606 -31.28 5.26 12.86
N ASP A 607 -32.15 4.25 12.95
CA ASP A 607 -32.83 3.66 11.79
C ASP A 607 -33.86 4.60 11.15
N ARG A 608 -34.11 5.79 11.73
CA ARG A 608 -35.05 6.79 11.19
C ARG A 608 -34.36 7.73 10.22
N SER A 609 -34.96 7.94 9.06
CA SER A 609 -34.48 8.90 8.07
C SER A 609 -34.35 10.31 8.67
N GLY A 610 -33.18 10.92 8.49
CA GLY A 610 -32.88 12.28 8.97
C GLY A 610 -32.49 12.38 10.45
N VAL A 611 -32.16 11.26 11.11
CA VAL A 611 -31.62 11.23 12.48
C VAL A 611 -30.23 10.62 12.43
N GLY A 612 -29.23 11.36 12.93
CA GLY A 612 -27.83 10.92 12.92
C GLY A 612 -27.07 11.36 14.17
N PHE A 613 -25.79 11.01 14.25
CA PHE A 613 -24.90 11.67 15.20
C PHE A 613 -24.45 13.02 14.64
N ASN A 614 -24.14 13.97 15.51
CA ASN A 614 -23.75 15.30 15.07
C ASN A 614 -22.40 15.33 14.33
N VAL A 615 -22.24 16.36 13.50
CA VAL A 615 -21.04 16.56 12.65
C VAL A 615 -19.78 16.92 13.47
N HIS A 616 -19.95 17.32 14.74
CA HIS A 616 -18.84 17.71 15.63
C HIS A 616 -18.20 16.54 16.39
N ASN A 617 -18.55 15.29 16.07
CA ASN A 617 -17.92 14.08 16.60
C ASN A 617 -18.02 13.93 18.13
N ASP A 618 -19.07 14.48 18.76
CA ASP A 618 -19.31 14.35 20.20
C ASP A 618 -20.27 13.18 20.54
N PHE A 619 -20.65 12.41 19.52
CA PHE A 619 -21.55 11.24 19.60
C PHE A 619 -22.92 11.55 20.22
N LYS A 620 -23.43 12.77 20.10
CA LYS A 620 -24.82 13.12 20.46
C LYS A 620 -25.75 13.03 19.26
N ILE A 621 -27.01 12.72 19.55
CA ILE A 621 -28.06 12.56 18.53
C ILE A 621 -28.45 13.94 18.01
N ASP A 622 -28.37 14.12 16.69
CA ASP A 622 -28.79 15.32 15.97
C ASP A 622 -30.07 15.04 15.17
N CYS A 623 -31.13 15.79 15.49
CA CYS A 623 -32.44 15.74 14.84
C CYS A 623 -33.28 16.97 15.24
N SER A 624 -34.32 17.28 14.44
CA SER A 624 -35.22 18.39 14.75
C SER A 624 -36.08 18.14 15.99
N ASP A 625 -36.56 19.19 16.65
CA ASP A 625 -37.39 19.08 17.86
C ASP A 625 -38.69 18.30 17.60
N ASP A 626 -39.30 18.47 16.43
CA ASP A 626 -40.51 17.74 16.02
C ASP A 626 -40.24 16.24 15.84
N GLN A 627 -39.09 15.87 15.27
CA GLN A 627 -38.66 14.47 15.14
C GLN A 627 -38.36 13.85 16.51
N TRP A 628 -37.72 14.61 17.40
CA TRP A 628 -37.41 14.14 18.74
C TRP A 628 -38.68 13.86 19.57
N ASP A 629 -39.68 14.74 19.49
CA ASP A 629 -40.97 14.53 20.16
C ASP A 629 -41.69 13.27 19.66
N GLN A 630 -41.58 12.95 18.38
CA GLN A 630 -42.11 11.69 17.82
C GLN A 630 -41.34 10.46 18.31
N ILE A 631 -40.02 10.56 18.46
CA ILE A 631 -39.18 9.49 19.02
C ILE A 631 -39.56 9.21 20.47
N VAL A 632 -39.66 10.26 21.30
CA VAL A 632 -39.98 10.12 22.73
C VAL A 632 -41.41 9.60 22.97
N ARG A 633 -42.35 9.93 22.07
CA ARG A 633 -43.71 9.35 22.11
C ARG A 633 -43.73 7.85 21.82
N GLN A 634 -42.81 7.33 21.01
CA GLN A 634 -42.76 5.92 20.62
C GLN A 634 -41.84 5.07 21.50
N ASP A 635 -40.76 5.63 22.04
CA ASP A 635 -39.91 5.01 23.05
C ASP A 635 -39.71 5.95 24.25
N PRO A 636 -40.47 5.76 25.35
CA PRO A 636 -40.32 6.55 26.56
C PRO A 636 -38.91 6.50 27.17
N ASN A 637 -38.11 5.46 26.88
CA ASN A 637 -36.74 5.34 27.37
C ASN A 637 -35.77 6.28 26.64
N ALA A 638 -36.13 6.77 25.45
CA ALA A 638 -35.29 7.67 24.66
C ALA A 638 -35.19 9.08 25.24
N ARG A 639 -36.11 9.49 26.13
CA ARG A 639 -36.26 10.87 26.63
C ARG A 639 -34.97 11.51 27.17
N THR A 640 -34.07 10.70 27.75
CA THR A 640 -32.81 11.17 28.33
C THR A 640 -31.59 10.97 27.42
N MET A 641 -31.78 10.47 26.20
CA MET A 641 -30.70 10.01 25.33
C MET A 641 -30.18 11.09 24.36
N ARG A 642 -30.98 12.11 23.99
CA ARG A 642 -30.62 13.15 22.99
C ARG A 642 -29.31 13.86 23.30
N HIS A 643 -29.19 14.36 24.54
CA HIS A 643 -28.09 15.22 24.96
C HIS A 643 -26.90 14.43 25.54
N LYS A 644 -26.98 13.11 25.54
CA LYS A 644 -25.92 12.23 26.05
C LYS A 644 -25.01 11.82 24.89
N ALA A 645 -23.71 11.80 25.15
CA ALA A 645 -22.72 11.26 24.22
C ALA A 645 -22.72 9.73 24.25
N TRP A 646 -22.62 9.10 23.09
CA TRP A 646 -22.61 7.65 22.89
C TRP A 646 -21.35 7.17 22.15
N PRO A 647 -20.14 7.42 22.71
CA PRO A 647 -18.87 7.14 22.03
C PRO A 647 -18.61 5.64 21.76
N LEU A 648 -19.37 4.75 22.39
CA LEU A 648 -19.24 3.30 22.28
C LEU A 648 -20.19 2.69 21.24
N TRP A 649 -20.82 3.51 20.40
CA TRP A 649 -21.84 3.06 19.44
C TRP A 649 -21.32 1.99 18.47
N ASP A 650 -20.17 2.24 17.84
CA ASP A 650 -19.60 1.31 16.85
C ASP A 650 -19.14 0.00 17.50
N ASP A 651 -18.54 0.07 18.70
CA ASP A 651 -18.21 -1.11 19.49
C ASP A 651 -19.45 -1.92 19.87
N TRP A 652 -20.54 -1.25 20.27
CA TRP A 652 -21.81 -1.91 20.58
C TRP A 652 -22.47 -2.52 19.35
N LYS A 653 -22.34 -1.91 18.17
CA LYS A 653 -22.82 -2.49 16.91
C LYS A 653 -22.11 -3.81 16.61
N MET A 654 -20.80 -3.86 16.80
CA MET A 654 -20.02 -5.08 16.61
C MET A 654 -20.36 -6.15 17.67
N ILE A 655 -20.54 -5.75 18.92
CA ILE A 655 -20.81 -6.68 20.04
C ILE A 655 -22.26 -7.19 20.02
N PHE A 656 -23.25 -6.31 19.85
CA PHE A 656 -24.68 -6.60 20.05
C PHE A 656 -25.51 -6.63 18.76
N GLY A 657 -24.95 -6.22 17.61
CA GLY A 657 -25.64 -6.28 16.31
C GLY A 657 -25.96 -7.72 15.88
N ASN A 658 -26.98 -7.86 15.04
CA ASN A 658 -27.39 -9.15 14.45
C ASN A 658 -26.72 -9.34 13.09
N ASP A 659 -26.12 -10.51 12.84
CA ASP A 659 -25.50 -10.89 11.56
C ASP A 659 -26.53 -11.41 10.53
N ARG A 660 -27.71 -10.78 10.43
CA ARG A 660 -28.72 -11.15 9.43
C ARG A 660 -28.77 -10.16 8.28
N ALA A 661 -28.51 -10.65 7.06
CA ALA A 661 -29.02 -10.04 5.83
C ALA A 661 -30.55 -10.10 5.84
N THR A 662 -31.22 -8.96 5.96
CA THR A 662 -32.69 -8.84 5.91
C THR A 662 -33.16 -8.10 4.64
N GLY A 663 -32.48 -8.35 3.51
CA GLY A 663 -32.93 -7.90 2.20
C GLY A 663 -33.93 -8.89 1.58
N GLY A 664 -34.95 -8.39 0.88
CA GLY A 664 -36.03 -9.18 0.27
C GLY A 664 -35.64 -10.07 -0.93
N THR A 665 -34.35 -10.41 -1.08
CA THR A 665 -33.78 -11.17 -2.19
C THR A 665 -32.84 -12.30 -1.73
N ALA A 666 -32.98 -12.78 -0.49
CA ALA A 666 -32.18 -13.90 0.00
C ALA A 666 -32.70 -15.23 -0.56
N GLU A 667 -31.98 -15.81 -1.53
CA GLU A 667 -32.20 -17.17 -2.03
C GLU A 667 -31.46 -18.21 -1.17
N GLY A 668 -32.11 -19.35 -0.94
CA GLY A 668 -31.50 -20.50 -0.27
C GLY A 668 -30.62 -21.30 -1.22
N ILE A 669 -29.62 -22.02 -0.67
CA ILE A 669 -28.68 -22.89 -1.40
C ILE A 669 -29.40 -23.88 -2.35
N GLY A 670 -30.64 -24.27 -2.05
CA GLY A 670 -31.44 -25.15 -2.91
C GLY A 670 -31.94 -24.50 -4.21
N GLU A 671 -32.16 -23.18 -4.24
CA GLU A 671 -32.64 -22.45 -5.42
C GLU A 671 -31.50 -22.05 -6.36
N ALA A 672 -30.32 -21.74 -5.82
CA ALA A 672 -29.11 -21.46 -6.60
C ALA A 672 -28.65 -22.66 -7.46
N VAL A 673 -28.97 -23.90 -7.05
CA VAL A 673 -28.62 -25.12 -7.80
C VAL A 673 -29.59 -25.38 -8.96
N ALA A 674 -30.84 -24.91 -8.87
CA ALA A 674 -31.84 -25.11 -9.91
C ALA A 674 -31.64 -24.17 -11.12
N ASN A 675 -30.98 -23.02 -10.93
CA ASN A 675 -30.75 -22.02 -11.98
C ASN A 675 -29.51 -22.27 -12.85
N ASN A 676 -28.72 -23.32 -12.60
CA ASN A 676 -27.50 -23.64 -13.36
C ASN A 676 -27.71 -24.62 -14.53
N THR A 677 -28.95 -24.93 -14.91
CA THR A 677 -29.23 -25.84 -16.02
C THR A 677 -30.29 -25.28 -16.97
N THR A 678 -29.97 -24.20 -17.69
CA THR A 678 -30.53 -23.89 -19.01
C THR A 678 -29.64 -22.86 -19.71
N ASP A 679 -29.05 -23.24 -20.84
CA ASP A 679 -28.45 -22.33 -21.81
C ASP A 679 -29.55 -21.43 -22.39
N GLU A 680 -29.40 -20.08 -22.31
CA GLU A 680 -29.74 -19.17 -23.41
C GLU A 680 -29.29 -17.70 -23.19
N ALA A 681 -29.05 -17.07 -24.35
CA ALA A 681 -28.61 -15.73 -24.75
C ALA A 681 -28.60 -14.52 -23.79
N PHE A 682 -27.49 -13.78 -23.88
CA PHE A 682 -27.24 -12.45 -23.35
C PHE A 682 -28.24 -11.41 -23.87
N THR A 683 -29.08 -10.86 -23.00
CA THR A 683 -29.74 -9.55 -23.19
C THR A 683 -29.74 -8.75 -21.89
N SER A 684 -29.67 -7.43 -22.05
CA SER A 684 -29.32 -6.39 -21.08
C SER A 684 -29.94 -6.51 -19.68
N ILE A 685 -29.13 -6.30 -18.65
CA ILE A 685 -29.58 -6.03 -17.29
C ILE A 685 -29.47 -4.53 -17.03
N GLY A 686 -30.61 -3.93 -16.67
CA GLY A 686 -30.75 -2.55 -16.26
C GLY A 686 -30.25 -2.30 -14.84
N GLU A 687 -30.02 -1.02 -14.57
CA GLU A 687 -29.49 -0.43 -13.34
C GLU A 687 -30.24 -0.89 -12.07
N SER A 688 -29.51 -1.47 -11.12
CA SER A 688 -29.94 -1.56 -9.72
C SER A 688 -28.73 -1.47 -8.77
N ALA A 689 -28.70 -0.38 -7.99
CA ALA A 689 -28.00 -0.10 -6.73
C ALA A 689 -26.68 -0.85 -6.43
N ASP A 690 -25.58 -0.11 -6.53
CA ASP A 690 -24.21 -0.56 -6.41
C ASP A 690 -23.82 -1.03 -4.99
N TYR A 691 -23.56 -2.33 -4.84
CA TYR A 691 -22.74 -2.86 -3.75
C TYR A 691 -21.29 -2.92 -4.25
N TYR A 692 -20.44 -2.04 -3.73
CA TYR A 692 -18.99 -2.12 -3.97
C TYR A 692 -18.33 -2.90 -2.82
N PRO A 693 -17.76 -4.09 -3.06
CA PRO A 693 -17.02 -4.82 -2.03
C PRO A 693 -15.81 -4.03 -1.56
N SER A 694 -15.55 -4.02 -0.26
CA SER A 694 -14.35 -3.42 0.33
C SER A 694 -13.13 -4.29 0.03
N PHE A 695 -11.92 -3.71 0.06
CA PHE A 695 -10.69 -4.50 -0.11
C PHE A 695 -10.59 -5.66 0.90
N GLU A 696 -11.14 -5.50 2.10
CA GLU A 696 -11.16 -6.56 3.12
C GLU A 696 -12.02 -7.76 2.73
N ASP A 697 -13.08 -7.56 1.94
CA ASP A 697 -13.92 -8.65 1.43
C ASP A 697 -13.13 -9.55 0.46
N PHE A 698 -12.13 -8.99 -0.21
CA PHE A 698 -11.22 -9.70 -1.12
C PHE A 698 -10.18 -10.56 -0.37
N LEU A 699 -9.89 -10.24 0.90
CA LEU A 699 -8.89 -10.95 1.72
C LEU A 699 -9.43 -12.24 2.36
N GLY A 700 -10.74 -12.47 2.26
CA GLY A 700 -11.45 -13.67 2.73
C GLY A 700 -11.51 -13.81 4.25
N SER A 701 -12.73 -14.02 4.77
CA SER A 701 -12.93 -14.70 6.05
C SER A 701 -12.73 -16.20 5.85
N ASP A 702 -12.04 -16.87 6.79
CA ASP A 702 -11.71 -18.29 6.69
C ASP A 702 -12.98 -19.15 6.50
N GLN A 703 -13.20 -19.62 5.28
CA GLN A 703 -14.03 -20.80 5.02
C GLN A 703 -13.21 -22.00 5.49
N VAL A 704 -13.53 -22.48 6.70
CA VAL A 704 -13.03 -23.76 7.22
C VAL A 704 -13.46 -24.86 6.24
N GLN A 705 -12.51 -25.42 5.50
CA GLN A 705 -12.76 -26.65 4.76
C GLN A 705 -13.02 -27.79 5.75
N PRO A 706 -14.11 -28.57 5.61
CA PRO A 706 -14.31 -29.77 6.41
C PRO A 706 -13.25 -30.79 6.02
N GLY A 707 -12.39 -31.14 6.97
CA GLY A 707 -11.46 -32.25 6.83
C GLY A 707 -12.21 -33.56 6.61
N TYR A 708 -11.69 -34.37 5.69
CA TYR A 708 -12.04 -35.77 5.51
C TYR A 708 -11.97 -36.51 6.87
N THR A 709 -13.11 -36.84 7.45
CA THR A 709 -13.23 -37.81 8.54
C THR A 709 -13.57 -39.17 7.94
N ASN A 710 -12.64 -40.12 8.05
CA ASN A 710 -12.91 -41.54 7.80
C ASN A 710 -13.94 -42.04 8.82
N GLU A 711 -14.94 -42.71 8.29
CA GLU A 711 -16.07 -43.33 8.98
C GLU A 711 -15.62 -44.37 10.01
N VAL A 712 -16.14 -44.26 11.23
CA VAL A 712 -16.28 -45.40 12.16
C VAL A 712 -17.77 -45.62 12.33
N VAL A 713 -18.24 -46.74 11.78
CA VAL A 713 -19.61 -47.24 11.87
C VAL A 713 -19.80 -47.83 13.27
N ASP A 714 -20.65 -47.21 14.09
CA ASP A 714 -21.22 -47.81 15.29
C ASP A 714 -22.63 -48.30 14.94
N ASP A 715 -22.81 -49.63 14.88
CA ASP A 715 -24.12 -50.26 14.72
C ASP A 715 -24.40 -51.11 15.96
N ASN A 716 -25.27 -50.61 16.82
CA ASN A 716 -25.82 -51.33 17.95
C ASN A 716 -27.05 -52.12 17.49
N SER A 717 -27.00 -53.44 17.58
CA SER A 717 -28.21 -54.24 17.72
C SER A 717 -28.03 -55.36 18.75
N ALA A 718 -28.97 -55.37 19.68
CA ALA A 718 -29.10 -56.35 20.74
C ALA A 718 -29.56 -57.70 20.18
N GLN A 719 -29.01 -58.80 20.71
CA GLN A 719 -29.77 -60.04 20.84
C GLN A 719 -29.21 -60.98 21.91
N SER A 720 -30.14 -61.76 22.43
CA SER A 720 -30.15 -62.55 23.66
C SER A 720 -29.25 -63.77 23.69
N GLY A 721 -28.74 -64.06 24.89
CA GLY A 721 -28.85 -65.38 25.55
C GLY A 721 -28.10 -66.56 24.97
N GLN A 722 -27.15 -67.13 25.72
CA GLN A 722 -27.25 -68.47 26.33
C GLN A 722 -25.94 -68.88 27.01
N ASN A 723 -26.11 -69.63 28.10
CA ASN A 723 -25.10 -70.27 28.93
C ASN A 723 -24.19 -71.23 28.14
N VAL A 724 -22.96 -71.48 28.62
CA VAL A 724 -22.44 -72.81 29.07
C VAL A 724 -21.03 -72.62 29.67
N ALA A 725 -20.73 -73.44 30.67
CA ALA A 725 -19.66 -73.38 31.65
C ALA A 725 -18.31 -74.01 31.25
N ALA A 726 -17.32 -73.72 32.11
CA ALA A 726 -16.34 -74.65 32.73
C ALA A 726 -14.85 -74.57 32.32
N ASN A 727 -14.02 -74.26 33.35
CA ASN A 727 -12.72 -74.85 33.76
C ASN A 727 -11.52 -74.80 32.77
N THR A 728 -10.25 -74.58 33.16
CA THR A 728 -9.51 -74.82 34.42
C THR A 728 -8.04 -74.28 34.34
N ASN A 729 -7.45 -73.96 35.50
CA ASN A 729 -6.02 -74.10 35.94
C ASN A 729 -4.90 -73.04 35.67
N ALA A 730 -4.67 -72.17 36.69
CA ALA A 730 -3.43 -71.89 37.51
C ALA A 730 -2.03 -71.61 36.89
N PRO A 731 -1.01 -71.05 37.62
CA PRO A 731 -0.89 -69.99 38.66
C PRO A 731 0.31 -68.96 38.40
N PRO A 732 0.65 -68.01 39.32
CA PRO A 732 1.21 -66.66 38.97
C PRO A 732 2.69 -66.30 39.39
N ALA A 733 3.07 -65.04 39.05
CA ALA A 733 4.12 -64.13 39.59
C ALA A 733 5.55 -64.20 38.97
N PRO A 734 6.43 -63.16 39.06
CA PRO A 734 6.38 -61.94 39.89
C PRO A 734 6.87 -60.60 39.23
N ALA A 735 6.66 -59.47 39.92
CA ALA A 735 7.48 -58.24 39.81
C ALA A 735 8.79 -58.41 40.64
N PRO A 736 9.73 -57.44 40.84
CA PRO A 736 9.92 -56.07 40.31
C PRO A 736 11.40 -55.76 39.92
N LYS A 737 11.76 -54.50 39.60
CA LYS A 737 12.84 -53.72 40.28
C LYS A 737 13.09 -52.32 39.66
N LYS A 738 13.16 -51.32 40.56
CA LYS A 738 13.74 -49.98 40.34
C LYS A 738 15.27 -50.04 40.31
N MET A 739 15.91 -49.22 39.47
CA MET A 739 17.29 -48.76 39.67
C MET A 739 17.47 -47.30 39.24
N THR A 740 18.07 -46.52 40.13
CA THR A 740 18.58 -45.15 39.98
C THR A 740 19.96 -45.12 39.30
N ARG A 741 20.27 -44.12 38.45
CA ARG A 741 21.64 -43.55 38.36
C ARG A 741 21.76 -42.24 37.53
N LYS A 742 22.28 -41.22 38.22
CA LYS A 742 23.25 -40.13 37.89
C LYS A 742 23.40 -39.55 36.45
N ARG A 743 23.45 -38.21 36.44
CA ARG A 743 23.96 -37.28 35.40
C ARG A 743 25.31 -37.67 34.79
N LYS A 744 25.46 -37.44 33.48
CA LYS A 744 26.72 -37.23 32.76
C LYS A 744 26.49 -36.17 31.67
N SER A 745 27.37 -35.17 31.61
CA SER A 745 27.43 -34.12 30.57
C SER A 745 28.27 -34.58 29.39
N CYS A 746 27.92 -34.16 28.17
CA CYS A 746 28.84 -33.92 27.05
C CYS A 746 28.11 -33.23 25.88
N ASP A 747 28.76 -32.18 25.36
CA ASP A 747 28.58 -31.40 24.13
C ASP A 747 27.48 -31.79 23.13
N ASP A 748 26.57 -30.85 22.88
CA ASP A 748 25.56 -30.92 21.81
C ASP A 748 25.70 -29.80 20.75
N ASP A 749 26.68 -28.90 20.87
CA ASP A 749 26.92 -27.84 19.88
C ASP A 749 27.42 -28.39 18.54
N SER A 750 28.02 -29.60 18.53
CA SER A 750 28.42 -30.28 17.30
C SER A 750 27.22 -30.77 16.48
N ALA A 751 26.09 -31.10 17.13
CA ALA A 751 24.88 -31.54 16.42
C ALA A 751 24.19 -30.34 15.76
N LEU A 752 24.15 -29.19 16.43
CA LEU A 752 23.61 -27.95 15.89
C LEU A 752 24.50 -27.37 14.78
N LEU A 753 25.83 -27.39 14.94
CA LEU A 753 26.77 -26.98 13.90
C LEU A 753 26.75 -27.92 12.70
N ASN A 754 26.57 -29.23 12.91
CA ASN A 754 26.35 -30.17 11.82
C ASN A 754 25.00 -29.95 11.14
N LEU A 755 23.94 -29.62 11.88
CA LEU A 755 22.63 -29.29 11.31
C LEU A 755 22.69 -28.01 10.48
N LEU A 756 23.34 -26.95 10.98
CA LEU A 756 23.52 -25.68 10.28
C LEU A 756 24.45 -25.81 9.07
N SER A 757 25.52 -26.60 9.19
CA SER A 757 26.41 -26.92 8.07
C SER A 757 25.69 -27.74 7.00
N ASN A 758 24.87 -28.71 7.40
CA ASN A 758 24.04 -29.49 6.47
C ASN A 758 22.95 -28.62 5.82
N LEU A 759 22.34 -27.70 6.55
CA LEU A 759 21.37 -26.72 6.02
C LEU A 759 22.03 -25.76 5.04
N HIS A 760 23.24 -25.26 5.34
CA HIS A 760 24.00 -24.42 4.42
C HIS A 760 24.45 -25.20 3.18
N ALA A 761 24.92 -26.44 3.34
CA ALA A 761 25.29 -27.30 2.23
C ALA A 761 24.08 -27.65 1.35
N GLU A 762 22.91 -27.88 1.96
CA GLU A 762 21.67 -28.18 1.25
C GLU A 762 21.09 -26.92 0.58
N THR A 763 21.21 -25.75 1.21
CA THR A 763 20.83 -24.45 0.63
C THR A 763 21.75 -24.09 -0.54
N ASN A 764 23.06 -24.29 -0.41
CA ASN A 764 24.02 -24.09 -1.49
C ASN A 764 23.81 -25.12 -2.61
N ALA A 765 23.54 -26.38 -2.32
CA ALA A 765 23.20 -27.38 -3.34
C ALA A 765 21.87 -27.06 -4.05
N ARG A 766 20.92 -26.40 -3.36
CA ARG A 766 19.67 -25.89 -3.98
C ARG A 766 19.91 -24.63 -4.79
N LEU A 767 20.81 -23.75 -4.35
CA LEU A 767 21.28 -22.58 -5.10
C LEU A 767 22.08 -22.98 -6.34
N ASP A 768 22.90 -24.02 -6.28
CA ASP A 768 23.62 -24.59 -7.43
C ASP A 768 22.65 -25.26 -8.41
N LYS A 769 21.62 -25.95 -7.90
CA LYS A 769 20.52 -26.46 -8.74
C LYS A 769 19.69 -25.34 -9.36
N LEU A 770 19.46 -24.24 -8.65
CA LEU A 770 18.81 -23.03 -9.16
C LEU A 770 19.70 -22.33 -10.19
N THR A 771 21.00 -22.28 -9.99
CA THR A 771 21.99 -21.71 -10.92
C THR A 771 22.11 -22.57 -12.18
N ALA A 772 22.03 -23.90 -12.06
CA ALA A 772 21.93 -24.82 -13.18
C ALA A 772 20.59 -24.70 -13.94
N ARG A 773 19.51 -24.29 -13.25
CA ARG A 773 18.18 -24.09 -13.84
C ARG A 773 17.99 -22.69 -14.43
N ILE A 774 18.70 -21.70 -13.92
CA ILE A 774 18.85 -20.35 -14.50
C ILE A 774 19.82 -20.43 -15.70
N GLY A 775 20.83 -21.30 -15.64
CA GLY A 775 21.66 -21.72 -16.77
C GLY A 775 20.89 -22.42 -17.89
N TYR A 776 19.59 -22.69 -17.72
CA TYR A 776 18.73 -23.25 -18.76
C TYR A 776 18.26 -22.19 -19.78
N GLU A 777 18.26 -20.89 -19.43
CA GLU A 777 18.07 -19.82 -20.41
C GLU A 777 19.34 -19.60 -21.27
N ILE A 778 20.52 -19.94 -20.72
CA ILE A 778 21.80 -20.01 -21.45
C ILE A 778 21.83 -21.20 -22.43
N ASP A 779 20.96 -22.20 -22.23
CA ASP A 779 20.92 -23.44 -23.04
C ASP A 779 20.12 -23.29 -24.35
N LEU A 780 19.37 -22.20 -24.60
CA LEU A 780 18.68 -22.03 -25.90
C LEU A 780 19.68 -21.93 -27.07
N GLY A 781 20.85 -21.32 -26.84
CA GLY A 781 21.93 -21.23 -27.84
C GLY A 781 22.63 -22.57 -28.09
N GLN A 782 22.76 -23.42 -27.07
CA GLN A 782 23.38 -24.74 -27.16
C GLN A 782 22.39 -25.80 -27.70
N ALA A 783 21.12 -25.72 -27.30
CA ALA A 783 20.02 -26.49 -27.86
C ALA A 783 19.84 -26.23 -29.36
N ARG A 784 19.91 -24.96 -29.83
CA ARG A 784 19.87 -24.64 -31.27
C ARG A 784 21.06 -25.22 -32.03
N LYS A 785 22.27 -25.20 -31.45
CA LYS A 785 23.45 -25.86 -32.04
C LYS A 785 23.29 -27.38 -32.13
N GLU A 786 22.75 -28.02 -31.10
CA GLU A 786 22.49 -29.46 -31.07
C GLU A 786 21.38 -29.87 -32.04
N ILE A 787 20.28 -29.11 -32.13
CA ILE A 787 19.23 -29.32 -33.13
C ILE A 787 19.83 -29.23 -34.54
N PHE A 788 20.57 -28.14 -34.83
CA PHE A 788 21.16 -27.95 -36.14
C PHE A 788 22.15 -29.07 -36.50
N ARG A 789 22.94 -29.55 -35.53
CA ARG A 789 23.83 -30.72 -35.69
C ARG A 789 23.05 -31.99 -36.03
N HIS A 790 21.94 -32.26 -35.35
CA HIS A 790 21.10 -33.42 -35.61
C HIS A 790 20.37 -33.34 -36.96
N LEU A 791 19.90 -32.15 -37.34
CA LEU A 791 19.32 -31.90 -38.67
C LEU A 791 20.37 -32.09 -39.78
N GLY A 792 21.63 -31.79 -39.50
CA GLY A 792 22.76 -32.01 -40.41
C GLY A 792 23.01 -33.48 -40.77
N ASN A 793 22.60 -34.42 -39.91
CA ASN A 793 22.72 -35.86 -40.15
C ASN A 793 21.60 -36.44 -41.02
N ILE A 794 20.64 -35.61 -41.44
CA ILE A 794 19.53 -36.02 -42.33
C ILE A 794 19.88 -35.59 -43.76
N PRO A 795 20.33 -36.51 -44.63
CA PRO A 795 20.86 -36.17 -45.96
C PRO A 795 19.80 -35.60 -46.91
N GLU A 796 18.52 -35.76 -46.59
CA GLU A 796 17.37 -35.35 -47.42
C GLU A 796 17.00 -33.87 -47.25
N LEU A 797 17.58 -33.16 -46.28
CA LEU A 797 17.27 -31.76 -45.99
C LEU A 797 18.23 -30.81 -46.68
N THR A 798 17.69 -29.80 -47.38
CA THR A 798 18.48 -28.66 -47.88
C THR A 798 18.96 -27.77 -46.73
N GLU A 799 20.00 -26.96 -46.96
CA GLU A 799 20.55 -26.07 -45.95
C GLU A 799 19.53 -25.02 -45.48
N SER A 800 18.71 -24.49 -46.39
CA SER A 800 17.60 -23.56 -46.05
C SER A 800 16.58 -24.22 -45.13
N GLN A 801 16.13 -25.44 -45.46
CA GLN A 801 15.17 -26.17 -44.63
C GLN A 801 15.72 -26.47 -43.24
N ARG A 802 17.03 -26.66 -43.08
CA ARG A 802 17.66 -26.87 -41.76
C ARG A 802 17.60 -25.61 -40.89
N TYR A 803 17.74 -24.41 -41.48
CA TYR A 803 17.59 -23.16 -40.74
C TYR A 803 16.14 -22.96 -40.29
N ASP A 804 15.18 -23.09 -41.22
CA ASP A 804 13.75 -22.92 -40.92
C ASP A 804 13.27 -23.92 -39.86
N LEU A 805 13.70 -25.18 -39.95
CA LEU A 805 13.37 -26.20 -38.95
C LEU A 805 14.04 -25.95 -37.60
N CYS A 806 15.25 -25.40 -37.57
CA CYS A 806 15.92 -25.05 -36.32
C CYS A 806 15.14 -23.95 -35.57
N ASP A 807 14.68 -22.94 -36.30
CA ASP A 807 13.88 -21.86 -35.74
C ASP A 807 12.49 -22.36 -35.31
N ILE A 808 11.81 -23.18 -36.11
CA ILE A 808 10.48 -23.73 -35.77
C ILE A 808 10.55 -24.66 -34.56
N ILE A 809 11.52 -25.57 -34.49
CA ILE A 809 11.67 -26.49 -33.36
C ILE A 809 12.17 -25.75 -32.11
N GLY A 810 13.04 -24.75 -32.27
CA GLY A 810 13.59 -23.94 -31.19
C GLY A 810 12.67 -22.85 -30.63
N LYS A 811 11.53 -22.57 -31.29
CA LYS A 811 10.55 -21.55 -30.87
C LYS A 811 9.50 -22.09 -29.89
N GLU A 812 9.19 -23.39 -29.92
CA GLU A 812 8.22 -24.03 -29.02
C GLU A 812 8.90 -25.08 -28.13
N ASN A 813 8.89 -24.89 -26.81
CA ASN A 813 9.50 -25.82 -25.84
C ASN A 813 8.97 -27.26 -25.96
N SER A 814 7.69 -27.43 -26.29
CA SER A 814 7.08 -28.75 -26.50
C SER A 814 7.68 -29.48 -27.70
N ARG A 815 7.99 -28.78 -28.79
CA ARG A 815 8.62 -29.37 -29.99
C ARG A 815 10.09 -29.72 -29.73
N LEU A 816 10.78 -28.87 -28.96
CA LEU A 816 12.16 -29.09 -28.54
C LEU A 816 12.30 -30.36 -27.68
N GLU A 817 11.44 -30.53 -26.67
CA GLU A 817 11.45 -31.72 -25.81
C GLU A 817 11.14 -33.00 -26.59
N ILE A 818 10.19 -32.95 -27.53
CA ILE A 818 9.86 -34.10 -28.39
C ILE A 818 11.03 -34.44 -29.31
N PHE A 819 11.64 -33.45 -29.97
CA PHE A 819 12.74 -33.70 -30.91
C PHE A 819 14.00 -34.23 -30.20
N THR A 820 14.33 -33.69 -29.03
CA THR A 820 15.49 -34.11 -28.23
C THR A 820 15.29 -35.48 -27.58
N GLY A 821 14.06 -35.83 -27.20
CA GLY A 821 13.71 -37.12 -26.62
C GLY A 821 13.57 -38.30 -27.61
N LEU A 822 13.51 -38.03 -28.93
CA LEU A 822 13.38 -39.08 -29.94
C LEU A 822 14.72 -39.78 -30.23
N PRO A 823 14.74 -41.10 -30.47
CA PRO A 823 15.92 -41.80 -31.01
C PRO A 823 16.32 -41.23 -32.37
N ASP A 824 17.62 -41.18 -32.68
CA ASP A 824 18.13 -40.59 -33.93
C ASP A 824 17.50 -41.18 -35.20
N ALA A 825 17.14 -42.47 -35.19
CA ALA A 825 16.46 -43.13 -36.29
C ALA A 825 15.01 -42.65 -36.54
N SER A 826 14.37 -42.05 -35.54
CA SER A 826 12.98 -41.57 -35.59
C SER A 826 12.87 -40.07 -35.87
N LYS A 827 13.96 -39.31 -35.71
CA LYS A 827 14.01 -37.87 -35.97
C LYS A 827 13.67 -37.48 -37.42
N PRO A 828 14.10 -38.20 -38.48
CA PRO A 828 13.73 -37.86 -39.86
C PRO A 828 12.22 -37.89 -40.12
N GLY A 829 11.51 -38.87 -39.55
CA GLY A 829 10.06 -38.98 -39.70
C GLY A 829 9.30 -37.84 -39.01
N TYR A 830 9.79 -37.40 -37.85
CA TYR A 830 9.22 -36.25 -37.14
C TYR A 830 9.46 -34.94 -37.88
N VAL A 831 10.66 -34.76 -38.44
CA VAL A 831 10.99 -33.58 -39.26
C VAL A 831 10.14 -33.52 -40.52
N ARG A 832 9.97 -34.64 -41.23
CA ARG A 832 9.11 -34.69 -42.43
C ARG A 832 7.66 -34.30 -42.13
N ARG A 833 7.14 -34.71 -40.97
CA ARG A 833 5.81 -34.28 -40.49
C ARG A 833 5.71 -32.77 -40.22
N ILE A 834 6.78 -32.14 -39.74
CA ILE A 834 6.83 -30.68 -39.55
C ILE A 834 6.88 -29.97 -40.90
N ILE A 835 7.71 -30.43 -41.83
CA ILE A 835 7.80 -29.89 -43.19
C ILE A 835 6.44 -29.91 -43.88
N GLU A 836 5.73 -31.06 -43.82
CA GLU A 836 4.40 -31.22 -44.41
C GLU A 836 3.35 -30.31 -43.76
N LYS A 837 3.43 -30.10 -42.43
CA LYS A 837 2.47 -29.30 -41.67
C LYS A 837 2.68 -27.79 -41.86
N GLU A 838 3.93 -27.36 -41.97
CA GLU A 838 4.32 -25.95 -42.09
C GLU A 838 4.51 -25.50 -43.55
N GLY A 839 4.33 -26.42 -44.52
CA GLY A 839 4.37 -26.11 -45.96
C GLY A 839 5.76 -25.85 -46.54
N LEU A 840 6.82 -26.43 -45.96
CA LEU A 840 8.23 -26.19 -46.31
C LEU A 840 8.75 -27.09 -47.45
N ASN A 841 7.90 -27.42 -48.42
CA ASN A 841 8.20 -28.36 -49.53
C ASN A 841 9.17 -27.81 -50.57
#